data_AF-A0AAW4IMR3-F1
#
_entry.id   AF-A0AAW4IMR3-F1
#
_cell.length_a   1.000
_cell.length_b   1.000
_cell.length_c   1.000
_cell.angle_alpha   90.00
_cell.angle_beta   90.00
_cell.angle_gamma   90.00
#
_symmetry.space_group_name_H-M   'P 1'
#
loop_
_entity.id
_entity.type
_entity.pdbx_description
1 polymer ?
#
loop_
_entity_poly.entity_id
_entity_poly.type
_entity_poly.pdbx_seq_one_letter_code
_entity_poly.pdbx_strand_id
1 'polypeptide(L)'
;MAKRRAAISYNPGSIEPIIRLWLLRVLVPLGGYRQFVHPHGFNNDTLADVIGLGHWIDPETREFDQKEVQSELRHLHQKAEGQWYGERQSTFLSQNIDQLSNLVGLSMIDCKVLEFTVSIHNERLLDDASEWLGDLSSVKIIHALSIILDLPEADIRASLSATGILARSGLVMMDRRGRGALRYKLDLLSEGFADLMAASKADPISLLRGTVSAAGPAQLSLADYSHIQSSLEILCPYLRNAMATGRRGVNIFLHGAPGTGKSQLARALAKEMGYELFEVASEDADGDPINGEHRLRAFRAAQSFFSQQQAMIAFDEVEDVFNDGNSFFGSKSTAQLRKAWINRMLEENPVPTLWMSNSMRGLDPAFIRRFDMVFELPIPPKTQRERILQSSCGELLDANRISRIAEAEALAPAVVAKASSVIRLIRDDLGPQKTAAALERLISSTMEAQGHGPLLSHDPNRLPEVYDPDFIHADVDLAAVAAGLVAARSGRLCLYGPPGTGKTAYGRWLAQQLGVPLLVKRASDLKSKWLGESEKNIAKAFREAQNDGAVLLIDEVDSFLQDRRGAQHNWEVSEVNEMLTQMESFSGVFVASTNLMEGLDQAALRRFDLKVKFDFLRADQAWGLLLRHCEGLGLQQPQSEEQARISRVASLTPGDFAAVVRQHRFRPIASPAALVSALEAECAVKHGTNRAIGFL
;
A
#
# COMPACT_ATOMS: atom_id res chain seq x y z
N MET A 1 -5.39 -24.27 -63.35
CA MET A 1 -4.57 -24.65 -62.19
C MET A 1 -4.70 -23.58 -61.11
N ALA A 2 -5.57 -23.81 -60.14
CA ALA A 2 -5.58 -23.09 -58.87
C ALA A 2 -5.79 -24.17 -57.80
N LYS A 3 -4.77 -24.39 -56.96
CA LYS A 3 -4.75 -25.45 -55.96
C LYS A 3 -5.86 -25.22 -54.94
N ARG A 4 -6.88 -26.10 -54.94
CA ARG A 4 -7.76 -26.35 -53.79
C ARG A 4 -6.87 -26.55 -52.57
N ARG A 5 -6.93 -25.62 -51.60
CA ARG A 5 -6.43 -25.86 -50.25
C ARG A 5 -7.20 -27.07 -49.73
N ALA A 6 -6.47 -28.12 -49.32
CA ALA A 6 -7.06 -29.28 -48.68
C ALA A 6 -7.82 -28.81 -47.44
N ALA A 7 -9.15 -28.90 -47.50
CA ALA A 7 -9.98 -28.81 -46.33
C ALA A 7 -9.60 -29.98 -45.42
N ILE A 8 -9.19 -29.66 -44.19
CA ILE A 8 -9.07 -30.64 -43.12
C ILE A 8 -10.48 -31.23 -42.97
N SER A 9 -10.67 -32.48 -43.39
CA SER A 9 -11.96 -33.16 -43.24
C SER A 9 -12.24 -33.35 -41.75
N TYR A 10 -13.07 -32.48 -41.19
CA TYR A 10 -13.66 -32.69 -39.87
C TYR A 10 -14.51 -33.95 -39.98
N ASN A 11 -14.22 -34.97 -39.17
CA ASN A 11 -14.94 -36.24 -39.26
C ASN A 11 -16.33 -36.04 -38.58
N PRO A 12 -17.47 -36.21 -39.28
CA PRO A 12 -18.80 -35.94 -38.73
C PRO A 12 -19.21 -36.82 -37.53
N GLY A 13 -18.40 -37.82 -37.16
CA GLY A 13 -18.52 -38.60 -35.93
C GLY A 13 -17.79 -38.04 -34.69
N SER A 14 -17.23 -36.82 -34.75
CA SER A 14 -16.34 -36.29 -33.70
C SER A 14 -16.99 -35.34 -32.68
N ILE A 15 -18.23 -34.88 -32.90
CA ILE A 15 -18.90 -33.96 -31.98
C ILE A 15 -19.75 -34.71 -30.97
N GLU A 16 -19.73 -34.29 -29.71
CA GLU A 16 -20.55 -34.92 -28.68
C GLU A 16 -22.05 -34.77 -29.00
N PRO A 17 -22.89 -35.80 -28.76
CA PRO A 17 -24.31 -35.72 -29.09
C PRO A 17 -25.06 -34.56 -28.44
N ILE A 18 -24.64 -34.12 -27.25
CA ILE A 18 -25.22 -32.95 -26.57
C ILE A 18 -24.93 -31.64 -27.31
N ILE A 19 -23.70 -31.46 -27.78
CA ILE A 19 -23.31 -30.27 -28.54
C ILE A 19 -24.09 -30.26 -29.86
N ARG A 20 -24.26 -31.42 -30.51
CA ARG A 20 -25.10 -31.54 -31.71
C ARG A 20 -26.56 -31.16 -31.43
N LEU A 21 -27.12 -31.58 -30.30
CA LEU A 21 -28.47 -31.19 -29.90
C LEU A 21 -28.57 -29.68 -29.66
N TRP A 22 -27.60 -29.08 -28.96
CA TRP A 22 -27.55 -27.64 -28.74
C TRP A 22 -27.44 -26.84 -30.04
N LEU A 23 -26.62 -27.27 -30.99
CA LEU A 23 -26.55 -26.68 -32.34
C LEU A 23 -27.91 -26.71 -33.03
N LEU A 24 -28.62 -27.84 -32.99
CA LEU A 24 -29.95 -27.97 -33.58
C LEU A 24 -30.99 -27.09 -32.86
N ARG A 25 -30.89 -26.93 -31.53
CA ARG A 25 -31.75 -26.01 -30.74
C ARG A 25 -31.46 -24.53 -31.06
N VAL A 26 -30.21 -24.16 -31.29
CA VAL A 26 -29.84 -22.81 -31.77
C VAL A 26 -30.38 -22.55 -33.17
N LEU A 27 -30.23 -23.54 -34.06
CA LEU A 27 -30.64 -23.39 -35.45
C LEU A 27 -32.16 -23.39 -35.62
N VAL A 28 -32.89 -24.31 -35.00
CA VAL A 28 -34.31 -24.55 -35.31
C VAL A 28 -35.26 -23.70 -34.45
N PRO A 29 -35.45 -23.98 -33.14
CA PRO A 29 -36.41 -23.23 -32.33
C PRO A 29 -36.01 -21.79 -32.06
N LEU A 30 -34.71 -21.49 -31.98
CA LEU A 30 -34.23 -20.10 -31.85
C LEU A 30 -34.08 -19.35 -33.18
N GLY A 31 -34.27 -20.04 -34.31
CA GLY A 31 -34.33 -19.41 -35.63
C GLY A 31 -32.98 -19.08 -36.27
N GLY A 32 -31.86 -19.60 -35.76
CA GLY A 32 -30.53 -19.43 -36.36
C GLY A 32 -30.43 -19.93 -37.81
N TYR A 33 -31.31 -20.88 -38.20
CA TYR A 33 -31.39 -21.40 -39.57
C TYR A 33 -31.56 -20.31 -40.64
N ARG A 34 -32.16 -19.17 -40.27
CA ARG A 34 -32.43 -18.05 -41.19
C ARG A 34 -31.16 -17.39 -41.70
N GLN A 35 -30.09 -17.40 -40.92
CA GLN A 35 -28.78 -16.94 -41.36
C GLN A 35 -27.92 -18.11 -41.85
N PHE A 36 -28.05 -19.29 -41.24
CA PHE A 36 -27.27 -20.47 -41.63
C PHE A 36 -27.55 -20.94 -43.07
N VAL A 37 -28.82 -21.00 -43.48
CA VAL A 37 -29.25 -21.53 -44.79
C VAL A 37 -29.63 -20.38 -45.74
N HIS A 38 -28.85 -20.20 -46.80
CA HIS A 38 -29.11 -19.19 -47.83
C HIS A 38 -29.51 -19.86 -49.17
N PRO A 39 -29.95 -19.12 -50.21
CA PRO A 39 -30.56 -19.73 -51.40
C PRO A 39 -29.68 -20.68 -52.21
N HIS A 40 -28.37 -20.70 -51.98
CA HIS A 40 -27.40 -21.44 -52.77
C HIS A 40 -26.46 -22.32 -51.92
N GLY A 41 -26.75 -22.51 -50.63
CA GLY A 41 -25.84 -23.22 -49.74
C GLY A 41 -25.98 -22.88 -48.26
N PHE A 42 -24.90 -23.13 -47.53
CA PHE A 42 -24.78 -22.85 -46.09
C PHE A 42 -23.73 -21.78 -45.83
N ASN A 43 -23.93 -20.97 -44.79
CA ASN A 43 -22.90 -20.04 -44.34
C ASN A 43 -21.71 -20.75 -43.65
N ASN A 44 -21.88 -22.03 -43.28
CA ASN A 44 -20.82 -22.86 -42.72
C ASN A 44 -21.01 -24.32 -43.16
N ASP A 45 -20.30 -24.72 -44.21
CA ASP A 45 -20.34 -26.08 -44.77
C ASP A 45 -19.86 -27.15 -43.76
N THR A 46 -18.90 -26.81 -42.90
CA THR A 46 -18.42 -27.74 -41.86
C THR A 46 -19.53 -28.03 -40.85
N LEU A 47 -20.27 -27.01 -40.42
CA LEU A 47 -21.42 -27.21 -39.54
C LEU A 47 -22.50 -28.05 -40.23
N ALA A 48 -22.79 -27.77 -41.51
CA ALA A 48 -23.76 -28.53 -42.29
C ALA A 48 -23.41 -30.02 -42.34
N ASP A 49 -22.15 -30.36 -42.59
CA ASP A 49 -21.68 -31.76 -42.57
C ASP A 49 -21.86 -32.40 -41.19
N VAL A 50 -21.40 -31.73 -40.12
CA VAL A 50 -21.45 -32.21 -38.74
C VAL A 50 -22.89 -32.48 -38.26
N ILE A 51 -23.84 -31.62 -38.62
CA ILE A 51 -25.25 -31.82 -38.21
C ILE A 51 -25.99 -32.83 -39.10
N GLY A 52 -25.37 -33.32 -40.18
CA GLY A 52 -25.92 -34.37 -41.06
C GLY A 52 -26.50 -33.88 -42.39
N LEU A 53 -26.22 -32.63 -42.78
CA LEU A 53 -26.62 -32.01 -44.05
C LEU A 53 -25.50 -31.98 -45.09
N GLY A 54 -24.37 -32.67 -44.87
CA GLY A 54 -23.20 -32.61 -45.75
C GLY A 54 -23.47 -32.98 -47.21
N HIS A 55 -24.45 -33.84 -47.44
CA HIS A 55 -24.90 -34.26 -48.77
C HIS A 55 -25.56 -33.13 -49.60
N TRP A 56 -25.74 -31.94 -49.03
CA TRP A 56 -26.21 -30.74 -49.72
C TRP A 56 -25.08 -29.80 -50.17
N ILE A 57 -23.83 -30.03 -49.75
CA ILE A 57 -22.69 -29.11 -49.98
C ILE A 57 -22.11 -29.25 -51.40
N ASP A 58 -21.93 -30.49 -51.89
CA ASP A 58 -21.40 -30.78 -53.23
C ASP A 58 -22.42 -31.61 -54.02
N PRO A 59 -23.30 -30.98 -54.81
CA PRO A 59 -24.38 -31.66 -55.48
C PRO A 59 -23.89 -32.38 -56.73
N GLU A 60 -23.35 -33.59 -56.60
CA GLU A 60 -23.18 -34.47 -57.77
C GLU A 60 -24.53 -34.99 -58.30
N THR A 61 -25.60 -34.93 -57.48
CA THR A 61 -26.87 -35.61 -57.76
C THR A 61 -28.16 -34.80 -57.54
N ARG A 62 -28.15 -33.57 -56.99
CA ARG A 62 -29.38 -32.76 -56.77
C ARG A 62 -29.18 -31.25 -56.67
N GLU A 63 -30.07 -30.42 -57.20
CA GLU A 63 -30.02 -28.97 -56.96
C GLU A 63 -30.34 -28.62 -55.50
N PHE A 64 -29.72 -27.56 -54.97
CA PHE A 64 -29.93 -27.10 -53.60
C PHE A 64 -31.34 -26.49 -53.44
N ASP A 65 -32.16 -27.07 -52.56
CA ASP A 65 -33.51 -26.58 -52.25
C ASP A 65 -33.61 -26.15 -50.78
N GLN A 66 -33.74 -24.84 -50.57
CA GLN A 66 -33.81 -24.25 -49.24
C GLN A 66 -34.98 -24.78 -48.39
N LYS A 67 -36.14 -25.08 -48.99
CA LYS A 67 -37.31 -25.56 -48.25
C LYS A 67 -37.13 -27.00 -47.82
N GLU A 68 -36.55 -27.84 -48.68
CA GLU A 68 -36.21 -29.22 -48.32
C GLU A 68 -35.16 -29.27 -47.21
N VAL A 69 -34.09 -28.47 -47.32
CA VAL A 69 -33.05 -28.34 -46.28
C VAL A 69 -33.68 -27.94 -44.94
N GLN A 70 -34.58 -26.95 -44.93
CA GLN A 70 -35.27 -26.53 -43.71
C GLN A 70 -36.17 -27.62 -43.12
N SER A 71 -36.83 -28.41 -43.96
CA SER A 71 -37.65 -29.54 -43.52
C SER A 71 -36.77 -30.63 -42.89
N GLU A 72 -35.66 -30.96 -43.53
CA GLU A 72 -34.70 -31.95 -43.04
C GLU A 72 -34.05 -31.50 -41.73
N LEU A 73 -33.67 -30.23 -41.61
CA LEU A 73 -33.12 -29.66 -40.37
C LEU A 73 -34.11 -29.79 -39.20
N ARG A 74 -35.42 -29.57 -39.43
CA ARG A 74 -36.45 -29.81 -38.40
C ARG A 74 -36.58 -31.28 -38.02
N HIS A 75 -36.48 -32.18 -39.00
CA HIS A 75 -36.50 -33.62 -38.74
C HIS A 75 -35.26 -34.07 -37.94
N LEU A 76 -34.07 -33.56 -38.28
CA LEU A 76 -32.83 -33.80 -37.53
C LEU A 76 -32.95 -33.30 -36.08
N HIS A 77 -33.52 -32.12 -35.86
CA HIS A 77 -33.79 -31.61 -34.52
C HIS A 77 -34.74 -32.54 -33.74
N GLN A 78 -35.89 -32.91 -34.31
CA GLN A 78 -36.83 -33.84 -33.66
C GLN A 78 -36.21 -35.20 -33.35
N LYS A 79 -35.38 -35.72 -34.25
CA LYS A 79 -34.65 -36.96 -34.04
C LYS A 79 -33.65 -36.84 -32.89
N ALA A 80 -32.88 -35.76 -32.83
CA ALA A 80 -31.92 -35.53 -31.76
C ALA A 80 -32.60 -35.39 -30.39
N GLU A 81 -33.72 -34.67 -30.32
CA GLU A 81 -34.55 -34.56 -29.10
C GLU A 81 -35.03 -35.94 -28.61
N GLY A 82 -35.52 -36.80 -29.52
CA GLY A 82 -36.01 -38.13 -29.16
C GLY A 82 -34.92 -39.15 -28.82
N GLN A 83 -33.67 -38.89 -29.21
CA GLN A 83 -32.52 -39.79 -28.97
C GLN A 83 -31.67 -39.37 -27.77
N TRP A 84 -31.86 -38.16 -27.24
CA TRP A 84 -31.10 -37.66 -26.11
C TRP A 84 -31.69 -38.16 -24.79
N TYR A 85 -30.99 -39.10 -24.13
CA TYR A 85 -31.40 -39.67 -22.84
C TYR A 85 -30.74 -38.99 -21.63
N GLY A 86 -30.01 -37.88 -21.82
CA GLY A 86 -29.37 -37.14 -20.73
C GLY A 86 -28.03 -37.72 -20.25
N GLU A 87 -27.41 -38.64 -20.98
CA GLU A 87 -26.08 -39.18 -20.63
C GLU A 87 -24.98 -38.14 -20.91
N ARG A 88 -24.22 -37.74 -19.90
CA ARG A 88 -23.05 -36.86 -20.06
C ARG A 88 -21.94 -37.61 -20.81
N GLN A 89 -21.56 -37.13 -22.00
CA GLN A 89 -20.62 -37.85 -22.87
C GLN A 89 -19.21 -37.22 -22.97
N SER A 90 -18.93 -36.13 -22.24
CA SER A 90 -17.56 -35.68 -21.96
C SER A 90 -17.08 -36.20 -20.60
N THR A 91 -16.05 -37.06 -20.55
CA THR A 91 -15.56 -37.56 -19.25
C THR A 91 -14.87 -36.47 -18.44
N PHE A 92 -14.05 -35.60 -19.05
CA PHE A 92 -13.29 -34.60 -18.29
C PHE A 92 -14.14 -33.41 -17.87
N LEU A 93 -14.91 -32.80 -18.79
CA LEU A 93 -15.77 -31.67 -18.45
C LEU A 93 -16.79 -32.05 -17.38
N SER A 94 -17.48 -33.20 -17.53
CA SER A 94 -18.42 -33.67 -16.50
C SER A 94 -17.73 -33.89 -15.16
N GLN A 95 -16.57 -34.56 -15.13
CA GLN A 95 -15.84 -34.82 -13.88
C GLN A 95 -15.41 -33.51 -13.20
N ASN A 96 -14.89 -32.55 -13.97
CA ASN A 96 -14.46 -31.25 -13.45
C ASN A 96 -15.68 -30.45 -12.93
N ILE A 97 -16.81 -30.48 -13.63
CA ILE A 97 -18.07 -29.85 -13.16
C ILE A 97 -18.58 -30.53 -11.88
N ASP A 98 -18.50 -31.85 -11.78
CA ASP A 98 -18.90 -32.57 -10.55
C ASP A 98 -18.00 -32.23 -9.37
N GLN A 99 -16.69 -32.11 -9.61
CA GLN A 99 -15.75 -31.65 -8.58
C GLN A 99 -16.07 -30.22 -8.13
N LEU A 100 -16.33 -29.30 -9.07
CA LEU A 100 -16.73 -27.93 -8.75
C LEU A 100 -18.09 -27.89 -8.03
N SER A 101 -19.06 -28.68 -8.46
CA SER A 101 -20.37 -28.78 -7.83
C SER A 101 -20.27 -29.19 -6.37
N ASN A 102 -19.44 -30.18 -6.07
CA ASN A 102 -19.17 -30.59 -4.69
C ASN A 102 -18.42 -29.52 -3.87
N LEU A 103 -17.51 -28.77 -4.51
CA LEU A 103 -16.70 -27.76 -3.84
C LEU A 103 -17.48 -26.49 -3.52
N VAL A 104 -18.20 -25.92 -4.49
CA VAL A 104 -18.90 -24.62 -4.35
C VAL A 104 -20.42 -24.75 -4.20
N GLY A 105 -20.95 -25.98 -4.21
CA GLY A 105 -22.36 -26.29 -3.99
C GLY A 105 -23.27 -26.00 -5.19
N LEU A 106 -22.81 -26.22 -6.43
CA LEU A 106 -23.60 -25.96 -7.64
C LEU A 106 -24.83 -26.88 -7.71
N SER A 107 -26.00 -26.30 -8.00
CA SER A 107 -27.20 -27.09 -8.31
C SER A 107 -27.09 -27.77 -9.68
N MET A 108 -27.97 -28.73 -9.97
CA MET A 108 -28.03 -29.37 -11.29
C MET A 108 -28.27 -28.36 -12.43
N ILE A 109 -29.02 -27.28 -12.15
CA ILE A 109 -29.24 -26.19 -13.11
C ILE A 109 -27.95 -25.42 -13.35
N ASP A 110 -27.25 -25.06 -12.27
CA ASP A 110 -25.95 -24.35 -12.35
C ASP A 110 -24.92 -25.19 -13.13
N CYS A 111 -24.88 -26.50 -12.91
CA CYS A 111 -24.01 -27.42 -13.65
C CYS A 111 -24.30 -27.41 -15.15
N LYS A 112 -25.58 -27.48 -15.56
CA LYS A 112 -25.96 -27.42 -16.98
C LYS A 112 -25.62 -26.09 -17.63
N VAL A 113 -25.82 -24.98 -16.91
CA VAL A 113 -25.47 -23.63 -17.39
C VAL A 113 -23.95 -23.50 -17.53
N LEU A 114 -23.18 -24.00 -16.55
CA LEU A 114 -21.72 -24.01 -16.59
C LEU A 114 -21.19 -24.89 -17.73
N GLU A 115 -21.75 -26.09 -17.90
CA GLU A 115 -21.40 -27.02 -18.99
C GLU A 115 -21.55 -26.36 -20.34
N PHE A 116 -22.73 -25.79 -20.62
CA PHE A 116 -22.96 -25.06 -21.85
C PHE A 116 -22.06 -23.85 -22.01
N THR A 117 -21.81 -23.09 -20.94
CA THR A 117 -20.94 -21.90 -21.01
C THR A 117 -19.50 -22.31 -21.33
N VAL A 118 -18.98 -23.37 -20.71
CA VAL A 118 -17.66 -23.90 -21.07
C VAL A 118 -17.65 -24.39 -22.52
N SER A 119 -18.68 -25.13 -22.94
CA SER A 119 -18.76 -25.64 -24.30
C SER A 119 -18.84 -24.54 -25.36
N ILE A 120 -19.62 -23.46 -25.18
CA ILE A 120 -19.70 -22.38 -26.17
C ILE A 120 -18.38 -21.60 -26.29
N HIS A 121 -17.56 -21.57 -25.24
CA HIS A 121 -16.23 -20.95 -25.29
C HIS A 121 -15.15 -21.86 -25.90
N ASN A 122 -15.32 -23.19 -25.85
CA ASN A 122 -14.35 -24.16 -26.35
C ASN A 122 -14.71 -24.73 -27.75
N GLU A 123 -16.00 -24.78 -28.10
CA GLU A 123 -16.51 -25.38 -29.33
C GLU A 123 -16.86 -24.33 -30.38
N ARG A 124 -15.96 -24.15 -31.34
CA ARG A 124 -16.10 -23.16 -32.42
C ARG A 124 -17.43 -23.23 -33.16
N LEU A 125 -17.90 -24.44 -33.49
CA LEU A 125 -19.16 -24.60 -34.24
C LEU A 125 -20.38 -24.11 -33.45
N LEU A 126 -20.34 -24.26 -32.11
CA LEU A 126 -21.40 -23.79 -31.23
C LEU A 126 -21.37 -22.27 -31.08
N ASP A 127 -20.18 -21.67 -31.01
CA ASP A 127 -19.99 -20.21 -31.03
C ASP A 127 -20.51 -19.61 -32.34
N ASP A 128 -20.04 -20.12 -33.49
CA ASP A 128 -20.45 -19.71 -34.85
C ASP A 128 -21.99 -19.75 -35.00
N ALA A 129 -22.62 -20.83 -34.53
CA ALA A 129 -24.08 -20.97 -34.58
C ALA A 129 -24.80 -19.93 -33.70
N SER A 130 -24.22 -19.59 -32.54
CA SER A 130 -24.78 -18.62 -31.61
C SER A 130 -24.76 -17.19 -32.15
N GLU A 131 -23.77 -16.83 -32.98
CA GLU A 131 -23.68 -15.52 -33.62
C GLU A 131 -24.88 -15.23 -34.54
N TRP A 132 -25.45 -16.27 -35.16
CA TRP A 132 -26.63 -16.14 -36.03
C TRP A 132 -27.91 -15.75 -35.30
N LEU A 133 -27.94 -15.83 -33.97
CA LEU A 133 -29.02 -15.28 -33.16
C LEU A 133 -28.98 -13.74 -33.10
N GLY A 134 -27.85 -13.14 -33.49
CA GLY A 134 -27.59 -11.71 -33.46
C GLY A 134 -27.46 -11.15 -32.05
N ASP A 135 -27.61 -9.83 -31.93
CA ASP A 135 -27.45 -9.12 -30.66
C ASP A 135 -28.59 -9.40 -29.68
N LEU A 136 -28.27 -10.09 -28.58
CA LEU A 136 -29.20 -10.48 -27.54
C LEU A 136 -29.17 -9.52 -26.35
N SER A 137 -30.35 -9.22 -25.82
CA SER A 137 -30.49 -8.59 -24.50
C SER A 137 -30.48 -9.65 -23.41
N SER A 138 -30.30 -9.24 -22.14
CA SER A 138 -30.32 -10.14 -20.97
C SER A 138 -31.56 -11.04 -20.90
N VAL A 139 -32.74 -10.52 -21.31
CA VAL A 139 -33.99 -11.30 -21.35
C VAL A 139 -33.94 -12.35 -22.47
N LYS A 140 -33.43 -11.99 -23.64
CA LYS A 140 -33.30 -12.92 -24.78
C LYS A 140 -32.27 -14.01 -24.51
N ILE A 141 -31.21 -13.73 -23.74
CA ILE A 141 -30.23 -14.73 -23.32
C ILE A 141 -30.88 -15.77 -22.41
N ILE A 142 -31.67 -15.34 -21.43
CA ILE A 142 -32.41 -16.26 -20.55
C ILE A 142 -33.34 -17.15 -21.37
N HIS A 143 -34.06 -16.58 -22.34
CA HIS A 143 -34.92 -17.33 -23.25
C HIS A 143 -34.13 -18.32 -24.12
N ALA A 144 -33.00 -17.87 -24.69
CA ALA A 144 -32.13 -18.71 -25.50
C ALA A 144 -31.60 -19.91 -24.71
N LEU A 145 -31.07 -19.68 -23.51
CA LEU A 145 -30.58 -20.74 -22.62
C LEU A 145 -31.70 -21.68 -22.16
N SER A 146 -32.90 -21.16 -21.91
CA SER A 146 -34.07 -21.99 -21.57
C SER A 146 -34.38 -23.01 -22.67
N ILE A 147 -34.36 -22.58 -23.93
CA ILE A 147 -34.56 -23.46 -25.08
C ILE A 147 -33.38 -24.41 -25.29
N ILE A 148 -32.15 -23.89 -25.26
CA ILE A 148 -30.94 -24.69 -25.50
C ILE A 148 -30.76 -25.78 -24.45
N LEU A 149 -30.99 -25.46 -23.17
CA LEU A 149 -30.79 -26.40 -22.06
C LEU A 149 -32.03 -27.22 -21.72
N ASP A 150 -33.18 -26.90 -22.34
CA ASP A 150 -34.49 -27.44 -22.00
C ASP A 150 -34.78 -27.33 -20.49
N LEU A 151 -34.72 -26.08 -20.02
CA LEU A 151 -34.94 -25.70 -18.63
C LEU A 151 -35.91 -24.52 -18.54
N PRO A 152 -36.74 -24.42 -17.49
CA PRO A 152 -37.62 -23.26 -17.30
C PRO A 152 -36.84 -21.94 -17.24
N GLU A 153 -37.33 -20.88 -17.89
CA GLU A 153 -36.70 -19.55 -17.84
C GLU A 153 -36.51 -19.02 -16.40
N ALA A 154 -37.42 -19.37 -15.49
CA ALA A 154 -37.34 -18.98 -14.09
C ALA A 154 -36.08 -19.54 -13.41
N ASP A 155 -35.73 -20.79 -13.73
CA ASP A 155 -34.57 -21.49 -13.17
C ASP A 155 -33.26 -20.93 -13.72
N ILE A 156 -33.20 -20.69 -15.03
CA ILE A 156 -32.06 -20.02 -15.67
C ILE A 156 -31.85 -18.61 -15.09
N ARG A 157 -32.94 -17.86 -14.91
CA ARG A 157 -32.89 -16.52 -14.32
C ARG A 157 -32.39 -16.55 -12.88
N ALA A 158 -32.79 -17.53 -12.08
CA ALA A 158 -32.32 -17.71 -10.72
C ALA A 158 -30.83 -18.06 -10.67
N SER A 159 -30.38 -19.00 -11.51
CA SER A 159 -28.99 -19.44 -11.61
C SER A 159 -28.03 -18.31 -12.04
N LEU A 160 -28.40 -17.55 -13.07
CA LEU A 160 -27.63 -16.40 -13.58
C LEU A 160 -27.92 -15.08 -12.82
N SER A 161 -28.67 -15.12 -11.72
CA SER A 161 -28.93 -13.93 -10.90
C SER A 161 -27.66 -13.48 -10.17
N ALA A 162 -27.59 -12.21 -9.74
CA ALA A 162 -26.46 -11.71 -8.95
C ALA A 162 -26.29 -12.43 -7.60
N THR A 163 -27.34 -13.12 -7.14
CA THR A 163 -27.38 -13.92 -5.91
C THR A 163 -27.22 -15.41 -6.16
N GLY A 164 -27.21 -15.85 -7.44
CA GLY A 164 -27.04 -17.23 -7.84
C GLY A 164 -25.65 -17.77 -7.50
N ILE A 165 -25.51 -19.09 -7.43
CA ILE A 165 -24.24 -19.73 -7.01
C ILE A 165 -23.15 -19.49 -8.05
N LEU A 166 -23.46 -19.52 -9.35
CA LEU A 166 -22.49 -19.22 -10.41
C LEU A 166 -21.89 -17.81 -10.29
N ALA A 167 -22.73 -16.81 -10.02
CA ALA A 167 -22.27 -15.42 -9.87
C ALA A 167 -21.53 -15.19 -8.54
N ARG A 168 -21.92 -15.88 -7.47
CA ARG A 168 -21.27 -15.81 -6.15
C ARG A 168 -19.94 -16.55 -6.11
N SER A 169 -19.83 -17.67 -6.80
CA SER A 169 -18.58 -18.42 -6.99
C SER A 169 -17.65 -17.78 -8.01
N GLY A 170 -18.13 -16.81 -8.80
CA GLY A 170 -17.34 -16.16 -9.84
C GLY A 170 -17.10 -17.03 -11.07
N LEU A 171 -17.70 -18.24 -11.15
CA LEU A 171 -17.51 -19.17 -12.26
C LEU A 171 -18.13 -18.64 -13.56
N VAL A 172 -19.40 -18.22 -13.53
CA VAL A 172 -20.10 -17.65 -14.68
C VAL A 172 -20.78 -16.34 -14.28
N MET A 173 -20.57 -15.30 -15.06
CA MET A 173 -21.20 -14.00 -14.89
C MET A 173 -21.92 -13.61 -16.19
N MET A 174 -23.15 -13.10 -16.07
CA MET A 174 -23.88 -12.60 -17.22
C MET A 174 -23.72 -11.08 -17.33
N ASP A 175 -23.21 -10.60 -18.47
CA ASP A 175 -23.19 -9.18 -18.76
C ASP A 175 -24.61 -8.67 -19.05
N ARG A 176 -25.10 -7.84 -18.13
CA ARG A 176 -26.44 -7.25 -18.20
C ARG A 176 -26.49 -5.95 -19.00
N ARG A 177 -25.35 -5.41 -19.42
CA ARG A 177 -25.25 -4.11 -20.11
C ARG A 177 -25.40 -4.30 -21.62
N GLY A 178 -26.11 -3.39 -22.28
CA GLY A 178 -26.23 -3.38 -23.74
C GLY A 178 -26.80 -4.67 -24.36
N ARG A 179 -26.51 -4.85 -25.65
CA ARG A 179 -26.79 -6.09 -26.39
C ARG A 179 -25.46 -6.64 -26.93
N GLY A 180 -25.40 -7.95 -27.17
CA GLY A 180 -24.23 -8.61 -27.74
C GLY A 180 -24.50 -10.08 -28.01
N ALA A 181 -23.53 -10.77 -28.61
CA ALA A 181 -23.63 -12.20 -28.90
C ALA A 181 -23.67 -13.04 -27.61
N LEU A 182 -24.22 -14.25 -27.72
CA LEU A 182 -24.47 -15.12 -26.56
C LEU A 182 -23.19 -15.45 -25.78
N ARG A 183 -22.09 -15.78 -26.47
CA ARG A 183 -20.80 -16.10 -25.85
C ARG A 183 -20.23 -14.94 -25.02
N TYR A 184 -20.11 -13.75 -25.61
CA TYR A 184 -19.55 -12.56 -24.95
C TYR A 184 -20.41 -12.00 -23.82
N LYS A 185 -21.64 -12.52 -23.68
CA LYS A 185 -22.55 -12.17 -22.60
C LYS A 185 -22.43 -13.09 -21.39
N LEU A 186 -21.71 -14.21 -21.52
CA LEU A 186 -21.50 -15.22 -20.50
C LEU A 186 -20.00 -15.33 -20.20
N ASP A 187 -19.52 -14.50 -19.28
CA ASP A 187 -18.09 -14.46 -18.94
C ASP A 187 -17.73 -15.63 -18.02
N LEU A 188 -16.60 -16.28 -18.29
CA LEU A 188 -15.98 -17.31 -17.45
C LEU A 188 -14.92 -16.73 -16.51
N LEU A 189 -14.52 -17.50 -15.50
CA LEU A 189 -13.62 -17.06 -14.42
C LEU A 189 -12.33 -16.41 -14.94
N SER A 190 -11.73 -17.01 -15.95
CA SER A 190 -10.56 -16.52 -16.67
C SER A 190 -10.65 -16.97 -18.14
N GLU A 191 -9.84 -16.39 -19.02
CA GLU A 191 -9.85 -16.74 -20.44
C GLU A 191 -9.50 -18.22 -20.68
N GLY A 192 -8.50 -18.75 -19.97
CA GLY A 192 -8.10 -20.17 -20.05
C GLY A 192 -8.99 -21.14 -19.26
N PHE A 193 -10.05 -20.65 -18.60
CA PHE A 193 -10.89 -21.51 -17.75
C PHE A 193 -11.61 -22.59 -18.56
N ALA A 194 -12.16 -22.24 -19.73
CA ALA A 194 -12.86 -23.20 -20.59
C ALA A 194 -11.94 -24.34 -21.05
N ASP A 195 -10.74 -23.98 -21.51
CA ASP A 195 -9.72 -24.92 -21.99
C ASP A 195 -9.30 -25.89 -20.88
N LEU A 196 -9.02 -25.38 -19.68
CA LEU A 196 -8.65 -26.21 -18.52
C LEU A 196 -9.76 -27.18 -18.12
N MET A 197 -11.02 -26.75 -18.19
CA MET A 197 -12.18 -27.57 -17.88
C MET A 197 -12.40 -28.71 -18.89
N ALA A 198 -12.08 -28.49 -20.16
CA ALA A 198 -12.31 -29.47 -21.22
C ALA A 198 -11.10 -30.38 -21.51
N ALA A 199 -9.87 -29.88 -21.36
CA ALA A 199 -8.67 -30.55 -21.86
C ALA A 199 -8.20 -31.76 -21.01
N SER A 200 -8.35 -31.69 -19.67
CA SER A 200 -7.89 -32.76 -18.78
C SER A 200 -8.61 -32.70 -17.43
N LYS A 201 -8.45 -33.75 -16.61
CA LYS A 201 -8.90 -33.72 -15.22
C LYS A 201 -8.09 -32.67 -14.46
N ALA A 202 -8.74 -31.60 -14.04
CA ALA A 202 -8.12 -30.48 -13.35
C ALA A 202 -8.30 -30.62 -11.83
N ASP A 203 -7.28 -30.23 -11.06
CA ASP A 203 -7.49 -29.95 -9.65
C ASP A 203 -8.29 -28.64 -9.51
N PRO A 204 -9.34 -28.55 -8.69
CA PRO A 204 -10.14 -27.32 -8.60
C PRO A 204 -9.33 -26.06 -8.29
N ILE A 205 -8.26 -26.16 -7.49
CA ILE A 205 -7.41 -24.99 -7.19
C ILE A 205 -6.63 -24.56 -8.44
N SER A 206 -6.22 -25.52 -9.28
CA SER A 206 -5.53 -25.23 -10.55
C SER A 206 -6.39 -24.43 -11.55
N LEU A 207 -7.72 -24.47 -11.43
CA LEU A 207 -8.65 -23.66 -12.23
C LEU A 207 -8.61 -22.16 -11.86
N LEU A 208 -8.05 -21.81 -10.70
CA LEU A 208 -7.82 -20.42 -10.30
C LEU A 208 -6.52 -19.84 -10.87
N ARG A 209 -5.76 -20.60 -11.67
CA ARG A 209 -4.51 -20.12 -12.27
C ARG A 209 -4.76 -18.82 -13.06
N GLY A 210 -3.89 -17.82 -12.83
CA GLY A 210 -4.02 -16.49 -13.41
C GLY A 210 -5.03 -15.58 -12.70
N THR A 211 -5.73 -16.07 -11.67
CA THR A 211 -6.66 -15.26 -10.85
C THR A 211 -6.21 -15.16 -9.39
N VAL A 212 -5.65 -16.25 -8.86
CA VAL A 212 -5.16 -16.35 -7.49
C VAL A 212 -3.88 -17.18 -7.49
N SER A 213 -2.91 -16.81 -6.66
CA SER A 213 -1.64 -17.52 -6.53
C SER A 213 -1.30 -17.80 -5.06
N ALA A 214 -0.66 -18.94 -4.79
CA ALA A 214 -0.12 -19.21 -3.46
C ALA A 214 1.03 -18.23 -3.17
N ALA A 215 0.99 -17.58 -2.01
CA ALA A 215 2.03 -16.66 -1.60
C ALA A 215 3.33 -17.41 -1.33
N GLY A 216 4.46 -16.81 -1.74
CA GLY A 216 5.77 -17.32 -1.38
C GLY A 216 6.02 -17.34 0.14
N PRO A 217 7.04 -18.06 0.63
CA PRO A 217 7.32 -18.16 2.05
C PRO A 217 7.58 -16.80 2.70
N ALA A 218 7.17 -16.65 3.96
CA ALA A 218 7.47 -15.48 4.77
C ALA A 218 8.99 -15.35 4.97
N GLN A 219 9.55 -14.20 4.60
CA GLN A 219 10.96 -13.87 4.84
C GLN A 219 11.15 -13.23 6.23
N LEU A 220 10.10 -12.58 6.74
CA LEU A 220 10.06 -11.98 8.06
C LEU A 220 9.19 -12.81 9.02
N SER A 221 9.49 -12.69 10.30
CA SER A 221 8.72 -13.26 11.41
C SER A 221 7.92 -12.18 12.11
N LEU A 222 6.95 -12.55 12.96
CA LEU A 222 6.21 -11.57 13.76
C LEU A 222 7.10 -10.77 14.72
N ALA A 223 8.26 -11.31 15.12
CA ALA A 223 9.22 -10.60 15.96
C ALA A 223 9.86 -9.38 15.26
N ASP A 224 9.93 -9.39 13.93
CA ASP A 224 10.44 -8.27 13.13
C ASP A 224 9.46 -7.06 13.12
N TYR A 225 8.24 -7.27 13.62
CA TYR A 225 7.16 -6.28 13.69
C TYR A 225 6.91 -5.78 15.13
N SER A 226 7.93 -5.80 16.00
CA SER A 226 7.79 -5.39 17.41
C SER A 226 7.23 -3.97 17.63
N HIS A 227 7.35 -3.10 16.63
CA HIS A 227 6.82 -1.73 16.66
C HIS A 227 5.29 -1.65 16.54
N ILE A 228 4.61 -2.73 16.12
CA ILE A 228 3.15 -2.89 16.11
C ILE A 228 2.70 -4.00 17.06
N GLN A 229 3.50 -4.33 18.07
CA GLN A 229 3.24 -5.45 18.98
C GLN A 229 1.86 -5.37 19.65
N SER A 230 1.42 -4.17 20.05
CA SER A 230 0.09 -3.95 20.64
C SER A 230 -1.05 -4.36 19.70
N SER A 231 -0.90 -4.12 18.40
CA SER A 231 -1.86 -4.60 17.40
C SER A 231 -1.79 -6.12 17.25
N LEU A 232 -0.58 -6.70 17.21
CA LEU A 232 -0.41 -8.15 17.07
C LEU A 232 -0.95 -8.95 18.27
N GLU A 233 -0.87 -8.40 19.48
CA GLU A 233 -1.42 -8.98 20.71
C GLU A 233 -2.94 -9.13 20.68
N ILE A 234 -3.63 -8.29 19.89
CA ILE A 234 -5.08 -8.39 19.66
C ILE A 234 -5.37 -9.26 18.44
N LEU A 235 -4.63 -9.02 17.35
CA LEU A 235 -4.87 -9.66 16.05
C LEU A 235 -4.64 -11.17 16.10
N CYS A 236 -3.54 -11.63 16.70
CA CYS A 236 -3.19 -13.06 16.65
C CYS A 236 -4.20 -13.92 17.43
N PRO A 237 -4.61 -13.58 18.67
CA PRO A 237 -5.67 -14.31 19.35
C PRO A 237 -7.02 -14.23 18.62
N TYR A 238 -7.36 -13.07 18.05
CA TYR A 238 -8.59 -12.91 17.27
C TYR A 238 -8.61 -13.87 16.07
N LEU A 239 -7.57 -13.84 15.23
CA LEU A 239 -7.43 -14.71 14.07
C LEU A 239 -7.47 -16.18 14.46
N ARG A 240 -6.72 -16.59 15.49
CA ARG A 240 -6.69 -17.98 15.97
C ARG A 240 -8.08 -18.47 16.38
N ASN A 241 -8.83 -17.66 17.13
CA ASN A 241 -10.19 -18.02 17.57
C ASN A 241 -11.18 -18.01 16.41
N ALA A 242 -11.13 -16.99 15.56
CA ALA A 242 -11.99 -16.87 14.38
C ALA A 242 -11.82 -18.06 13.44
N MET A 243 -10.57 -18.49 13.21
CA MET A 243 -10.26 -19.68 12.41
C MET A 243 -10.68 -20.98 13.08
N ALA A 244 -10.44 -21.15 14.38
CA ALA A 244 -10.84 -22.34 15.13
C ALA A 244 -12.37 -22.53 15.19
N THR A 245 -13.14 -21.43 15.18
CA THR A 245 -14.61 -21.45 15.22
C THR A 245 -15.27 -21.42 13.85
N GLY A 246 -14.49 -21.31 12.76
CA GLY A 246 -15.03 -21.15 11.41
C GLY A 246 -15.87 -19.87 11.25
N ARG A 247 -15.50 -18.80 11.98
CA ARG A 247 -16.19 -17.51 11.93
C ARG A 247 -16.15 -16.96 10.51
N ARG A 248 -17.32 -16.60 9.98
CA ARG A 248 -17.46 -15.88 8.71
C ARG A 248 -17.31 -14.38 8.93
N GLY A 249 -16.99 -13.65 7.86
CA GLY A 249 -16.89 -12.20 7.91
C GLY A 249 -15.54 -11.70 8.41
N VAL A 250 -14.51 -12.55 8.47
CA VAL A 250 -13.21 -12.19 9.05
C VAL A 250 -12.41 -11.34 8.07
N ASN A 251 -12.33 -10.04 8.34
CA ASN A 251 -11.66 -9.07 7.47
C ASN A 251 -10.74 -8.14 8.27
N ILE A 252 -9.45 -8.20 7.94
CA ILE A 252 -8.42 -7.36 8.57
C ILE A 252 -7.93 -6.36 7.53
N PHE A 253 -7.94 -5.08 7.87
CA PHE A 253 -7.45 -4.02 7.01
C PHE A 253 -6.11 -3.48 7.50
N LEU A 254 -5.10 -3.55 6.64
CA LEU A 254 -3.74 -3.12 6.87
C LEU A 254 -3.38 -1.97 5.92
N HIS A 255 -3.13 -0.78 6.47
CA HIS A 255 -2.64 0.34 5.66
C HIS A 255 -1.27 0.80 6.10
N GLY A 256 -0.52 1.41 5.19
CA GLY A 256 0.78 1.98 5.52
C GLY A 256 1.54 2.39 4.28
N ALA A 257 2.62 3.16 4.46
CA ALA A 257 3.43 3.62 3.35
C ALA A 257 3.95 2.44 2.48
N PRO A 258 4.26 2.68 1.20
CA PRO A 258 4.90 1.67 0.35
C PRO A 258 6.19 1.15 0.98
N GLY A 259 6.43 -0.16 0.88
CA GLY A 259 7.67 -0.77 1.35
C GLY A 259 7.81 -0.97 2.88
N THR A 260 6.76 -0.74 3.67
CA THR A 260 6.74 -1.04 5.12
C THR A 260 6.68 -2.54 5.45
N GLY A 261 6.42 -3.39 4.45
CA GLY A 261 6.40 -4.85 4.61
C GLY A 261 5.02 -5.44 4.86
N LYS A 262 3.94 -4.82 4.34
CA LYS A 262 2.54 -5.29 4.46
C LYS A 262 2.36 -6.75 3.99
N SER A 263 2.80 -7.05 2.77
CA SER A 263 2.67 -8.39 2.19
C SER A 263 3.55 -9.42 2.95
N GLN A 264 4.69 -9.00 3.52
CA GLN A 264 5.50 -9.86 4.39
C GLN A 264 4.81 -10.13 5.74
N LEU A 265 4.09 -9.15 6.30
CA LEU A 265 3.32 -9.34 7.52
C LEU A 265 2.18 -10.33 7.29
N ALA A 266 1.48 -10.21 6.16
CA ALA A 266 0.43 -11.16 5.77
C ALA A 266 0.96 -12.60 5.70
N ARG A 267 2.12 -12.80 5.06
CA ARG A 267 2.78 -14.11 4.98
C ARG A 267 3.23 -14.62 6.35
N ALA A 268 3.76 -13.75 7.21
CA ALA A 268 4.18 -14.09 8.56
C ALA A 268 2.97 -14.51 9.44
N LEU A 269 1.85 -13.80 9.32
CA LEU A 269 0.60 -14.14 10.02
C LEU A 269 0.07 -15.49 9.56
N ALA A 270 -0.01 -15.74 8.25
CA ALA A 270 -0.48 -17.03 7.74
C ALA A 270 0.39 -18.20 8.23
N LYS A 271 1.71 -18.02 8.21
CA LYS A 271 2.67 -19.00 8.76
C LYS A 271 2.46 -19.26 10.25
N GLU A 272 2.29 -18.21 11.06
CA GLU A 272 2.04 -18.34 12.50
C GLU A 272 0.71 -19.05 12.81
N MET A 273 -0.30 -18.84 11.96
CA MET A 273 -1.61 -19.47 12.12
C MET A 273 -1.64 -20.91 11.58
N GLY A 274 -0.64 -21.31 10.76
CA GLY A 274 -0.58 -22.63 10.11
C GLY A 274 -1.48 -22.74 8.87
N TYR A 275 -1.77 -21.61 8.21
CA TYR A 275 -2.66 -21.53 7.05
C TYR A 275 -1.85 -21.16 5.80
N GLU A 276 -2.28 -21.66 4.64
CA GLU A 276 -1.71 -21.25 3.36
C GLU A 276 -2.28 -19.88 2.95
N LEU A 277 -1.42 -18.96 2.52
CA LEU A 277 -1.85 -17.64 2.07
C LEU A 277 -1.98 -17.63 0.55
N PHE A 278 -3.11 -17.13 0.06
CA PHE A 278 -3.37 -16.96 -1.36
C PHE A 278 -3.53 -15.48 -1.70
N GLU A 279 -2.77 -14.98 -2.66
CA GLU A 279 -2.78 -13.59 -3.13
C GLU A 279 -3.67 -13.47 -4.38
N VAL A 280 -4.60 -12.51 -4.38
CA VAL A 280 -5.42 -12.18 -5.55
C VAL A 280 -4.56 -11.46 -6.58
N ALA A 281 -4.55 -11.95 -7.81
CA ALA A 281 -3.72 -11.42 -8.88
C ALA A 281 -4.06 -9.95 -9.20
N SER A 282 -3.01 -9.15 -9.43
CA SER A 282 -3.09 -7.78 -9.97
C SER A 282 -2.82 -7.74 -11.48
N GLU A 283 -2.19 -8.79 -12.01
CA GLU A 283 -1.81 -8.97 -13.41
C GLU A 283 -2.34 -10.31 -13.93
N ASP A 284 -2.70 -10.38 -15.20
CA ASP A 284 -3.16 -11.61 -15.83
C ASP A 284 -1.98 -12.51 -16.27
N ALA A 285 -2.27 -13.57 -17.03
CA ALA A 285 -1.26 -14.52 -17.46
C ALA A 285 -0.23 -13.93 -18.45
N ASP A 286 -0.58 -12.83 -19.12
CA ASP A 286 0.28 -12.12 -20.07
C ASP A 286 1.02 -10.94 -19.41
N GLY A 287 0.74 -10.67 -18.13
CA GLY A 287 1.33 -9.59 -17.35
C GLY A 287 0.59 -8.25 -17.50
N ASP A 288 -0.59 -8.25 -18.10
CA ASP A 288 -1.39 -7.04 -18.27
C ASP A 288 -2.19 -6.73 -16.98
N PRO A 289 -2.37 -5.45 -16.61
CA PRO A 289 -3.11 -5.07 -15.41
C PRO A 289 -4.57 -5.54 -15.42
N ILE A 290 -4.99 -6.19 -14.34
CA ILE A 290 -6.36 -6.66 -14.15
C ILE A 290 -7.22 -5.52 -13.58
N ASN A 291 -8.36 -5.24 -14.21
CA ASN A 291 -9.32 -4.24 -13.70
C ASN A 291 -9.95 -4.65 -12.35
N GLY A 292 -10.42 -3.68 -11.57
CA GLY A 292 -11.00 -3.92 -10.24
C GLY A 292 -12.22 -4.88 -10.23
N GLU A 293 -12.99 -4.97 -11.32
CA GLU A 293 -14.11 -5.91 -11.43
C GLU A 293 -13.63 -7.37 -11.52
N HIS A 294 -12.59 -7.62 -12.32
CA HIS A 294 -11.97 -8.93 -12.46
C HIS A 294 -11.24 -9.34 -11.17
N ARG A 295 -10.55 -8.42 -10.48
CA ARG A 295 -9.93 -8.70 -9.18
C ARG A 295 -10.98 -9.08 -8.12
N LEU A 296 -12.11 -8.38 -8.07
CA LEU A 296 -13.25 -8.74 -7.20
C LEU A 296 -13.83 -10.12 -7.56
N ARG A 297 -13.85 -10.49 -8.84
CA ARG A 297 -14.31 -11.80 -9.29
C ARG A 297 -13.35 -12.91 -8.85
N ALA A 298 -12.05 -12.71 -9.05
CA ALA A 298 -11.01 -13.63 -8.57
C ALA A 298 -11.12 -13.85 -7.06
N PHE A 299 -11.32 -12.77 -6.30
CA PHE A 299 -11.55 -12.85 -4.86
C PHE A 299 -12.79 -13.69 -4.48
N ARG A 300 -13.91 -13.54 -5.20
CA ARG A 300 -15.11 -14.36 -4.96
C ARG A 300 -14.86 -15.85 -5.21
N ALA A 301 -14.14 -16.14 -6.29
CA ALA A 301 -13.75 -17.50 -6.61
C ALA A 301 -12.86 -18.07 -5.52
N ALA A 302 -11.83 -17.34 -5.08
CA ALA A 302 -10.99 -17.72 -3.95
C ALA A 302 -11.82 -18.03 -2.70
N GLN A 303 -12.73 -17.14 -2.32
CA GLN A 303 -13.61 -17.32 -1.16
C GLN A 303 -14.44 -18.60 -1.24
N SER A 304 -14.95 -18.94 -2.43
CA SER A 304 -15.79 -20.12 -2.61
C SER A 304 -14.97 -21.41 -2.65
N PHE A 305 -13.86 -21.42 -3.39
CA PHE A 305 -13.00 -22.58 -3.59
C PHE A 305 -12.23 -22.96 -2.32
N PHE A 306 -11.83 -21.98 -1.53
CA PHE A 306 -11.07 -22.20 -0.29
C PHE A 306 -11.96 -22.28 0.97
N SER A 307 -13.29 -22.23 0.82
CA SER A 307 -14.23 -22.23 1.95
C SER A 307 -14.13 -23.45 2.88
N GLN A 308 -13.58 -24.56 2.40
CA GLN A 308 -13.37 -25.80 3.17
C GLN A 308 -11.88 -26.10 3.41
N GLN A 309 -10.98 -25.16 3.12
CA GLN A 309 -9.54 -25.35 3.25
C GLN A 309 -8.94 -24.49 4.38
N GLN A 310 -7.77 -24.87 4.87
CA GLN A 310 -6.98 -24.05 5.80
C GLN A 310 -6.22 -22.95 5.04
N ALA A 311 -6.98 -22.02 4.49
CA ALA A 311 -6.48 -20.94 3.66
C ALA A 311 -6.78 -19.56 4.25
N MET A 312 -5.94 -18.59 3.92
CA MET A 312 -6.17 -17.16 4.10
C MET A 312 -6.03 -16.48 2.74
N ILE A 313 -6.74 -15.37 2.54
CA ILE A 313 -6.64 -14.59 1.31
C ILE A 313 -5.97 -13.25 1.59
N ALA A 314 -5.03 -12.84 0.77
CA ALA A 314 -4.46 -11.51 0.72
C ALA A 314 -4.98 -10.77 -0.51
N PHE A 315 -5.53 -9.59 -0.30
CA PHE A 315 -5.93 -8.65 -1.35
C PHE A 315 -5.05 -7.40 -1.22
N ASP A 316 -4.05 -7.26 -2.09
CA ASP A 316 -3.19 -6.06 -2.13
C ASP A 316 -3.82 -4.94 -2.97
N GLU A 317 -3.34 -3.71 -2.83
CA GLU A 317 -3.76 -2.55 -3.64
C GLU A 317 -5.28 -2.41 -3.71
N VAL A 318 -5.91 -2.41 -2.54
CA VAL A 318 -7.38 -2.34 -2.41
C VAL A 318 -7.94 -1.04 -3.03
N GLU A 319 -7.13 0.02 -3.10
CA GLU A 319 -7.45 1.23 -3.82
C GLU A 319 -7.91 1.00 -5.27
N ASP A 320 -7.38 -0.01 -5.98
CA ASP A 320 -7.76 -0.34 -7.38
C ASP A 320 -9.14 -1.00 -7.53
N VAL A 321 -9.89 -1.08 -6.44
CA VAL A 321 -11.28 -1.56 -6.45
C VAL A 321 -12.20 -0.49 -5.85
N PHE A 322 -11.71 0.17 -4.81
CA PHE A 322 -12.50 1.09 -4.00
C PHE A 322 -12.41 2.55 -4.50
N ASN A 323 -11.35 2.92 -5.23
CA ASN A 323 -11.05 4.28 -5.69
C ASN A 323 -10.98 4.49 -7.20
N ASP A 324 -11.27 3.49 -8.05
CA ASP A 324 -11.23 3.61 -9.53
C ASP A 324 -12.13 4.68 -10.16
N GLY A 325 -12.94 5.36 -9.33
CA GLY A 325 -13.71 6.51 -9.77
C GLY A 325 -12.77 7.71 -9.92
N ASN A 326 -12.54 8.17 -11.15
CA ASN A 326 -11.89 9.44 -11.43
C ASN A 326 -12.58 10.56 -10.63
N SER A 327 -12.00 10.92 -9.48
CA SER A 327 -12.53 11.97 -8.58
C SER A 327 -12.58 13.35 -9.26
N PHE A 328 -11.98 13.48 -10.45
CA PHE A 328 -12.04 14.68 -11.29
C PHE A 328 -13.25 14.75 -12.24
N PHE A 329 -13.94 13.63 -12.51
CA PHE A 329 -15.07 13.56 -13.46
C PHE A 329 -16.36 12.95 -12.88
N GLY A 330 -16.39 12.63 -11.58
CA GLY A 330 -17.62 12.20 -10.89
C GLY A 330 -18.09 10.79 -11.21
N SER A 331 -17.24 9.93 -11.78
CA SER A 331 -17.55 8.50 -11.96
C SER A 331 -17.46 7.76 -10.62
N LYS A 332 -18.46 6.93 -10.32
CA LYS A 332 -18.47 6.08 -9.12
C LYS A 332 -17.47 4.93 -9.29
N SER A 333 -16.69 4.62 -8.25
CA SER A 333 -15.77 3.47 -8.27
C SER A 333 -16.51 2.14 -8.43
N THR A 334 -15.79 1.08 -8.83
CA THR A 334 -16.32 -0.29 -8.94
C THR A 334 -17.03 -0.70 -7.64
N ALA A 335 -16.44 -0.37 -6.49
CA ALA A 335 -17.04 -0.59 -5.19
C ALA A 335 -18.30 0.22 -4.93
N GLN A 336 -18.35 1.50 -5.31
CA GLN A 336 -19.52 2.36 -5.11
C GLN A 336 -20.70 1.95 -5.99
N LEU A 337 -20.45 1.46 -7.20
CA LEU A 337 -21.48 0.89 -8.08
C LEU A 337 -22.07 -0.41 -7.51
N ARG A 338 -21.32 -1.13 -6.67
CA ARG A 338 -21.68 -2.43 -6.08
C ARG A 338 -21.72 -2.42 -4.55
N LYS A 339 -22.01 -1.27 -3.93
CA LYS A 339 -21.87 -1.05 -2.48
C LYS A 339 -22.62 -2.08 -1.62
N ALA A 340 -23.90 -2.34 -1.91
CA ALA A 340 -24.69 -3.34 -1.19
C ALA A 340 -24.12 -4.76 -1.31
N TRP A 341 -23.48 -5.07 -2.43
CA TRP A 341 -22.90 -6.37 -2.70
C TRP A 341 -21.56 -6.56 -1.98
N ILE A 342 -20.66 -5.57 -2.01
CA ILE A 342 -19.38 -5.63 -1.26
C ILE A 342 -19.63 -5.72 0.24
N ASN A 343 -20.63 -4.99 0.73
CA ASN A 343 -21.02 -5.06 2.14
C ASN A 343 -21.34 -6.50 2.58
N ARG A 344 -22.18 -7.18 1.80
CA ARG A 344 -22.55 -8.56 2.07
C ARG A 344 -21.35 -9.50 1.97
N MET A 345 -20.46 -9.25 1.00
CA MET A 345 -19.24 -10.04 0.82
C MET A 345 -18.30 -9.92 2.03
N LEU A 346 -18.12 -8.72 2.59
CA LEU A 346 -17.35 -8.52 3.83
C LEU A 346 -18.06 -9.10 5.07
N GLU A 347 -19.39 -9.17 5.09
CA GLU A 347 -20.13 -9.71 6.24
C GLU A 347 -20.20 -11.25 6.23
N GLU A 348 -20.20 -11.88 5.06
CA GLU A 348 -20.48 -13.31 4.89
C GLU A 348 -19.27 -14.12 4.38
N ASN A 349 -18.08 -13.53 4.16
CA ASN A 349 -16.95 -14.24 3.57
C ASN A 349 -16.48 -15.43 4.44
N PRO A 350 -16.40 -16.65 3.88
CA PRO A 350 -16.02 -17.84 4.63
C PRO A 350 -14.52 -17.93 4.95
N VAL A 351 -13.66 -17.34 4.13
CA VAL A 351 -12.20 -17.40 4.27
C VAL A 351 -11.68 -16.08 4.84
N PRO A 352 -10.88 -16.10 5.92
CA PRO A 352 -10.26 -14.90 6.48
C PRO A 352 -9.48 -14.13 5.43
N THR A 353 -9.69 -12.82 5.36
CA THR A 353 -9.06 -11.96 4.36
C THR A 353 -8.26 -10.83 4.99
N LEU A 354 -7.03 -10.68 4.50
CA LEU A 354 -6.14 -9.56 4.77
C LEU A 354 -6.21 -8.59 3.58
N TRP A 355 -6.70 -7.39 3.84
CA TRP A 355 -6.86 -6.32 2.86
C TRP A 355 -5.74 -5.30 3.06
N MET A 356 -4.93 -5.06 2.03
CA MET A 356 -3.75 -4.20 2.13
C MET A 356 -3.87 -2.98 1.24
N SER A 357 -3.48 -1.82 1.76
CA SER A 357 -3.50 -0.58 0.99
C SER A 357 -2.30 0.30 1.31
N ASN A 358 -1.87 1.09 0.32
CA ASN A 358 -0.84 2.11 0.52
C ASN A 358 -1.40 3.41 1.09
N SER A 359 -2.72 3.60 1.11
CA SER A 359 -3.36 4.85 1.54
C SER A 359 -4.77 4.63 2.05
N MET A 360 -5.11 5.28 3.16
CA MET A 360 -6.50 5.35 3.65
C MET A 360 -7.37 6.35 2.87
N ARG A 361 -6.79 7.14 1.96
CA ARG A 361 -7.55 8.17 1.23
C ARG A 361 -8.47 7.50 0.21
N GLY A 362 -9.76 7.76 0.32
CA GLY A 362 -10.78 7.37 -0.67
C GLY A 362 -11.65 6.15 -0.32
N LEU A 363 -11.28 5.36 0.70
CA LEU A 363 -12.15 4.30 1.23
C LEU A 363 -13.37 4.89 1.95
N ASP A 364 -14.57 4.47 1.53
CA ASP A 364 -15.84 4.90 2.13
C ASP A 364 -15.92 4.41 3.59
N PRO A 365 -16.26 5.28 4.56
CA PRO A 365 -16.42 4.90 5.98
C PRO A 365 -17.38 3.73 6.22
N ALA A 366 -18.34 3.48 5.31
CA ALA A 366 -19.23 2.33 5.41
C ALA A 366 -18.52 0.99 5.22
N PHE A 367 -17.40 0.94 4.48
CA PHE A 367 -16.56 -0.25 4.35
C PHE A 367 -15.66 -0.40 5.58
N ILE A 368 -15.08 0.69 6.07
CA ILE A 368 -14.20 0.70 7.25
C ILE A 368 -14.87 0.04 8.47
N ARG A 369 -16.17 0.31 8.69
CA ARG A 369 -16.96 -0.26 9.80
C ARG A 369 -17.19 -1.78 9.73
N ARG A 370 -16.85 -2.43 8.61
CA ARG A 370 -17.06 -3.87 8.38
C ARG A 370 -15.77 -4.69 8.45
N PHE A 371 -14.63 -4.04 8.57
CA PHE A 371 -13.41 -4.73 8.95
C PHE A 371 -13.46 -4.97 10.46
N ASP A 372 -13.17 -6.19 10.90
CA ASP A 372 -13.10 -6.50 12.32
C ASP A 372 -11.95 -5.75 12.98
N MET A 373 -10.89 -5.49 12.21
CA MET A 373 -9.71 -4.78 12.70
C MET A 373 -9.11 -3.94 11.57
N VAL A 374 -8.74 -2.70 11.91
CA VAL A 374 -8.11 -1.73 11.01
C VAL A 374 -6.90 -1.17 11.74
N PHE A 375 -5.71 -1.33 11.16
CA PHE A 375 -4.50 -0.74 11.76
C PHE A 375 -3.47 -0.31 10.72
N GLU A 376 -2.63 0.63 11.16
CA GLU A 376 -1.50 1.14 10.39
C GLU A 376 -0.27 0.25 10.61
N LEU A 377 0.45 -0.05 9.53
CA LEU A 377 1.84 -0.50 9.55
C LEU A 377 2.74 0.71 9.22
N PRO A 378 3.16 1.47 10.24
CA PRO A 378 3.96 2.66 10.04
C PRO A 378 5.38 2.30 9.58
N ILE A 379 6.12 3.32 9.11
CA ILE A 379 7.58 3.16 8.95
C ILE A 379 8.17 2.85 10.33
N PRO A 380 9.03 1.82 10.47
CA PRO A 380 9.52 1.42 11.79
C PRO A 380 10.26 2.56 12.50
N PRO A 381 10.21 2.63 13.84
CA PRO A 381 10.93 3.63 14.64
C PRO A 381 12.45 3.46 14.55
N LYS A 382 13.24 4.46 14.94
CA LYS A 382 14.73 4.45 14.79
C LYS A 382 15.35 3.15 15.31
N THR A 383 15.02 2.74 16.52
CA THR A 383 15.55 1.52 17.16
C THR A 383 15.27 0.27 16.34
N GLN A 384 14.09 0.18 15.72
CA GLN A 384 13.75 -0.96 14.87
C GLN A 384 14.44 -0.85 13.50
N ARG A 385 14.57 0.36 12.93
CA ARG A 385 15.36 0.58 11.70
C ARG A 385 16.82 0.17 11.90
N GLU A 386 17.42 0.47 13.05
CA GLU A 386 18.78 0.01 13.38
C GLU A 386 18.88 -1.51 13.38
N ARG A 387 17.90 -2.23 13.97
CA ARG A 387 17.87 -3.70 13.92
C ARG A 387 17.74 -4.24 12.50
N ILE A 388 16.87 -3.65 11.68
CA ILE A 388 16.68 -4.04 10.27
C ILE A 388 17.95 -3.80 9.45
N LEU A 389 18.60 -2.66 9.66
CA LEU A 389 19.89 -2.34 9.03
C LEU A 389 21.00 -3.29 9.51
N GLN A 390 21.03 -3.62 10.80
CA GLN A 390 21.99 -4.55 11.36
C GLN A 390 21.80 -5.98 10.82
N SER A 391 20.56 -6.45 10.70
CA SER A 391 20.27 -7.78 10.16
C SER A 391 20.51 -7.87 8.66
N SER A 392 20.18 -6.81 7.92
CA SER A 392 20.25 -6.80 6.45
C SER A 392 21.61 -6.39 5.89
N CYS A 393 22.34 -5.54 6.62
CA CYS A 393 23.54 -4.84 6.15
C CYS A 393 24.69 -4.87 7.17
N GLY A 394 24.59 -5.61 8.27
CA GLY A 394 25.59 -5.60 9.35
C GLY A 394 26.99 -6.04 8.92
N GLU A 395 27.10 -6.84 7.86
CA GLU A 395 28.39 -7.20 7.27
C GLU A 395 28.91 -6.18 6.24
N LEU A 396 28.09 -5.20 5.84
CA LEU A 396 28.41 -4.17 4.85
C LEU A 396 28.66 -2.79 5.48
N LEU A 397 28.15 -2.55 6.69
CA LEU A 397 28.20 -1.28 7.40
C LEU A 397 28.71 -1.45 8.83
N ASP A 398 29.46 -0.46 9.30
CA ASP A 398 29.80 -0.33 10.72
C ASP A 398 28.61 0.21 11.56
N ALA A 399 28.69 0.03 12.88
CA ALA A 399 27.61 0.42 13.81
C ALA A 399 27.29 1.92 13.77
N ASN A 400 28.28 2.79 13.50
CA ASN A 400 28.07 4.24 13.44
C ASN A 400 27.25 4.60 12.20
N ARG A 401 27.59 4.03 11.04
CA ARG A 401 26.82 4.20 9.81
C ARG A 401 25.40 3.68 9.96
N ILE A 402 25.22 2.52 10.58
CA ILE A 402 23.88 1.96 10.84
C ILE A 402 23.03 2.92 11.66
N SER A 403 23.55 3.43 12.78
CA SER A 403 22.81 4.36 13.64
C SER A 403 22.46 5.66 12.91
N ARG A 404 23.39 6.20 12.11
CA ARG A 404 23.16 7.40 11.29
C ARG A 404 22.11 7.19 10.20
N ILE A 405 22.18 6.09 9.44
CA ILE A 405 21.19 5.80 8.39
C ILE A 405 19.80 5.60 9.02
N ALA A 406 19.73 5.01 10.22
CA ALA A 406 18.48 4.82 10.93
C ALA A 406 17.80 6.12 11.39
N GLU A 407 18.51 7.26 11.40
CA GLU A 407 17.91 8.57 11.69
C GLU A 407 16.96 9.05 10.61
N ALA A 408 17.06 8.50 9.39
CA ALA A 408 16.17 8.83 8.30
C ALA A 408 14.75 8.30 8.57
N GLU A 409 13.86 9.19 9.02
CA GLU A 409 12.48 8.86 9.44
C GLU A 409 11.65 8.20 8.34
N ALA A 410 11.93 8.52 7.08
CA ALA A 410 11.22 7.99 5.92
C ALA A 410 11.81 6.67 5.39
N LEU A 411 12.84 6.12 6.03
CA LEU A 411 13.51 4.92 5.55
C LEU A 411 12.65 3.67 5.73
N ALA A 412 12.00 3.25 4.65
CA ALA A 412 11.22 2.02 4.62
C ALA A 412 12.12 0.76 4.55
N PRO A 413 11.75 -0.36 5.21
CA PRO A 413 12.51 -1.62 5.17
C PRO A 413 12.79 -2.15 3.77
N ALA A 414 11.86 -1.99 2.82
CA ALA A 414 12.06 -2.43 1.44
C ALA A 414 13.23 -1.73 0.74
N VAL A 415 13.49 -0.45 1.06
CA VAL A 415 14.63 0.31 0.52
C VAL A 415 15.94 -0.32 1.00
N VAL A 416 16.03 -0.66 2.29
CA VAL A 416 17.18 -1.32 2.89
C VAL A 416 17.41 -2.71 2.26
N ALA A 417 16.36 -3.52 2.16
CA ALA A 417 16.43 -4.87 1.61
C ALA A 417 16.89 -4.85 0.13
N LYS A 418 16.33 -3.95 -0.69
CA LYS A 418 16.69 -3.82 -2.10
C LYS A 418 18.13 -3.34 -2.28
N ALA A 419 18.54 -2.32 -1.53
CA ALA A 419 19.90 -1.78 -1.62
C ALA A 419 20.94 -2.83 -1.16
N SER A 420 20.67 -3.56 -0.07
CA SER A 420 21.52 -4.66 0.40
C SER A 420 21.63 -5.76 -0.66
N SER A 421 20.51 -6.20 -1.24
CA SER A 421 20.50 -7.22 -2.28
C SER A 421 21.35 -6.83 -3.50
N VAL A 422 21.24 -5.59 -3.98
CA VAL A 422 22.07 -5.09 -5.09
C VAL A 422 23.55 -5.10 -4.71
N ILE A 423 23.91 -4.56 -3.54
CA ILE A 423 25.31 -4.47 -3.11
C ILE A 423 25.93 -5.85 -2.89
N ARG A 424 25.18 -6.81 -2.36
CA ARG A 424 25.66 -8.19 -2.19
C ARG A 424 26.03 -8.84 -3.53
N LEU A 425 25.37 -8.49 -4.62
CA LEU A 425 25.66 -9.04 -5.96
C LEU A 425 26.93 -8.44 -6.59
N ILE A 426 27.27 -7.18 -6.29
CA ILE A 426 28.39 -6.46 -6.91
C ILE A 426 29.55 -6.14 -5.94
N ARG A 427 29.51 -6.68 -4.73
CA ARG A 427 30.48 -6.34 -3.66
C ARG A 427 31.92 -6.67 -4.04
N ASP A 428 32.13 -7.75 -4.78
CA ASP A 428 33.45 -8.23 -5.17
C ASP A 428 34.06 -7.33 -6.27
N ASP A 429 33.23 -6.79 -7.16
CA ASP A 429 33.63 -5.84 -8.20
C ASP A 429 33.92 -4.44 -7.65
N LEU A 430 33.18 -4.01 -6.63
CA LEU A 430 33.36 -2.69 -5.99
C LEU A 430 34.61 -2.62 -5.13
N GLY A 431 34.97 -3.73 -4.49
CA GLY A 431 35.99 -3.80 -3.45
C GLY A 431 35.52 -3.22 -2.10
N PRO A 432 36.12 -3.67 -0.99
CA PRO A 432 35.62 -3.42 0.38
C PRO A 432 35.57 -1.94 0.78
N GLN A 433 36.43 -1.10 0.19
CA GLN A 433 36.46 0.34 0.50
C GLN A 433 35.25 1.11 -0.06
N LYS A 434 34.62 0.61 -1.13
CA LYS A 434 33.52 1.31 -1.83
C LYS A 434 32.14 0.76 -1.47
N THR A 435 32.06 -0.46 -0.94
CA THR A 435 30.80 -1.15 -0.63
C THR A 435 29.88 -0.33 0.26
N ALA A 436 30.37 0.17 1.39
CA ALA A 436 29.57 0.97 2.34
C ALA A 436 29.05 2.27 1.71
N ALA A 437 29.91 2.98 0.97
CA ALA A 437 29.54 4.23 0.31
C ALA A 437 28.53 4.01 -0.83
N ALA A 438 28.67 2.91 -1.57
CA ALA A 438 27.73 2.53 -2.62
C ALA A 438 26.34 2.17 -2.03
N LEU A 439 26.30 1.44 -0.92
CA LEU A 439 25.06 1.12 -0.21
C LEU A 439 24.34 2.38 0.27
N GLU A 440 25.04 3.29 0.94
CA GLU A 440 24.49 4.58 1.38
C GLU A 440 23.96 5.40 0.22
N ARG A 441 24.70 5.43 -0.91
CA ARG A 441 24.26 6.13 -2.11
C ARG A 441 22.97 5.55 -2.68
N LEU A 442 22.85 4.22 -2.77
CA LEU A 442 21.63 3.59 -3.26
C LEU A 442 20.43 3.87 -2.36
N ILE A 443 20.62 3.82 -1.04
CA ILE A 443 19.55 4.16 -0.08
C ILE A 443 19.15 5.63 -0.25
N SER A 444 20.11 6.56 -0.23
CA SER A 444 19.83 8.00 -0.39
C SER A 444 19.12 8.29 -1.70
N SER A 445 19.63 7.81 -2.83
CA SER A 445 19.03 8.07 -4.15
C SER A 445 17.62 7.49 -4.28
N THR A 446 17.35 6.34 -3.67
CA THR A 446 15.99 5.76 -3.67
C THR A 446 15.04 6.60 -2.83
N MET A 447 15.48 7.07 -1.66
CA MET A 447 14.68 7.96 -0.81
C MET A 447 14.39 9.31 -1.49
N GLU A 448 15.40 9.89 -2.14
CA GLU A 448 15.27 11.13 -2.90
C GLU A 448 14.28 10.97 -4.07
N ALA A 449 14.33 9.86 -4.79
CA ALA A 449 13.39 9.54 -5.86
C ALA A 449 11.93 9.38 -5.35
N GLN A 450 11.75 8.97 -4.09
CA GLN A 450 10.45 8.91 -3.41
C GLN A 450 9.99 10.26 -2.86
N GLY A 451 10.76 11.33 -3.05
CA GLY A 451 10.44 12.68 -2.57
C GLY A 451 10.88 12.96 -1.14
N HIS A 452 11.74 12.13 -0.56
CA HIS A 452 12.32 12.35 0.76
C HIS A 452 13.68 13.08 0.68
N GLY A 453 14.13 13.64 1.80
CA GLY A 453 15.45 14.25 1.88
C GLY A 453 16.58 13.21 1.73
N PRO A 454 17.78 13.62 1.25
CA PRO A 454 18.94 12.74 1.18
C PRO A 454 19.37 12.27 2.57
N LEU A 455 20.09 11.14 2.61
CA LEU A 455 20.75 10.74 3.85
C LEU A 455 21.76 11.81 4.26
N LEU A 456 21.67 12.25 5.52
CA LEU A 456 22.59 13.25 6.05
C LEU A 456 24.00 12.67 6.14
N SER A 457 24.93 13.23 5.37
CA SER A 457 26.35 12.83 5.37
C SER A 457 27.07 13.29 6.65
N HIS A 458 26.64 14.44 7.18
CA HIS A 458 26.99 14.96 8.50
C HIS A 458 25.71 15.32 9.23
N ASP A 459 25.57 14.90 10.47
CA ASP A 459 24.51 15.38 11.34
C ASP A 459 24.85 16.83 11.76
N PRO A 460 24.18 17.87 11.19
CA PRO A 460 24.40 19.26 11.60
C PRO A 460 23.94 19.50 13.05
N ASN A 461 23.24 18.53 13.62
CA ASN A 461 22.67 18.56 14.96
C ASN A 461 23.48 17.77 15.97
N ARG A 462 24.59 17.11 15.61
CA ARG A 462 25.44 16.40 16.58
C ARG A 462 25.92 17.39 17.64
N LEU A 463 25.82 17.00 18.91
CA LEU A 463 26.41 17.78 19.99
C LEU A 463 27.90 18.03 19.68
N PRO A 464 28.42 19.25 19.85
CA PRO A 464 29.84 19.49 19.82
C PRO A 464 30.54 18.50 20.76
N GLU A 465 31.72 17.99 20.40
CA GLU A 465 32.50 17.04 21.23
C GLU A 465 32.75 17.56 22.67
N VAL A 466 32.55 18.85 22.89
CA VAL A 466 32.88 19.59 24.12
C VAL A 466 31.63 20.23 24.76
N TYR A 467 30.41 19.76 24.45
CA TYR A 467 29.20 20.32 25.06
C TYR A 467 29.15 20.02 26.57
N ASP A 468 28.95 21.07 27.36
CA ASP A 468 28.88 20.97 28.81
C ASP A 468 27.93 22.07 29.35
N PRO A 469 26.88 21.70 30.10
CA PRO A 469 25.87 22.63 30.60
C PRO A 469 26.45 23.71 31.51
N ASP A 470 27.61 23.51 32.15
CA ASP A 470 28.24 24.51 33.02
C ASP A 470 28.67 25.77 32.26
N PHE A 471 28.87 25.66 30.93
CA PHE A 471 29.21 26.77 30.04
C PHE A 471 28.01 27.36 29.32
N ILE A 472 26.81 27.09 29.81
CA ILE A 472 25.58 27.70 29.33
C ILE A 472 25.05 28.64 30.43
N HIS A 473 24.77 29.89 30.07
CA HIS A 473 24.14 30.81 31.00
C HIS A 473 22.62 30.61 30.96
N ALA A 474 22.07 30.03 32.01
CA ALA A 474 20.63 29.93 32.24
C ALA A 474 20.23 30.49 33.61
N ASP A 475 18.96 30.84 33.76
CA ASP A 475 18.36 31.29 35.02
C ASP A 475 18.11 30.16 36.04
N VAL A 476 18.34 28.90 35.62
CA VAL A 476 18.24 27.70 36.44
C VAL A 476 19.49 26.82 36.27
N ASP A 477 19.71 25.92 37.22
CA ASP A 477 20.70 24.86 37.09
C ASP A 477 20.21 23.79 36.09
N LEU A 478 20.78 23.82 34.88
CA LEU A 478 20.43 22.91 33.79
C LEU A 478 20.73 21.44 34.13
N ALA A 479 21.78 21.15 34.89
CA ALA A 479 22.11 19.78 35.29
C ALA A 479 21.08 19.26 36.29
N ALA A 480 20.66 20.08 37.26
CA ALA A 480 19.60 19.72 38.20
C ALA A 480 18.23 19.53 37.50
N VAL A 481 17.90 20.37 36.52
CA VAL A 481 16.68 20.22 35.70
C VAL A 481 16.71 18.90 34.94
N ALA A 482 17.84 18.58 34.28
CA ALA A 482 17.99 17.31 33.58
C ALA A 482 17.87 16.11 34.53
N ALA A 483 18.49 16.15 35.72
CA ALA A 483 18.35 15.09 36.72
C ALA A 483 16.89 14.90 37.18
N GLY A 484 16.15 15.99 37.37
CA GLY A 484 14.72 15.95 37.67
C GLY A 484 13.88 15.30 36.56
N LEU A 485 14.17 15.63 35.30
CA LEU A 485 13.50 15.02 34.14
C LEU A 485 13.87 13.55 33.95
N VAL A 486 15.11 13.16 34.25
CA VAL A 486 15.54 11.76 34.25
C VAL A 486 14.76 10.94 35.27
N ALA A 487 14.52 11.50 36.46
CA ALA A 487 13.74 10.83 37.50
C ALA A 487 12.25 10.76 37.16
N ALA A 488 11.67 11.85 36.63
CA ALA A 488 10.24 11.93 36.31
C ALA A 488 9.86 11.23 35.00
N ARG A 489 10.78 11.17 34.03
CA ARG A 489 10.58 10.73 32.64
C ARG A 489 9.47 11.46 31.86
N SER A 490 9.00 12.59 32.38
CA SER A 490 7.99 13.45 31.78
C SER A 490 8.27 14.91 32.13
N GLY A 491 7.99 15.83 31.23
CA GLY A 491 8.05 17.26 31.51
C GLY A 491 8.04 18.14 30.27
N ARG A 492 7.52 19.37 30.40
CA ARG A 492 7.32 20.34 29.32
C ARG A 492 8.17 21.58 29.57
N LEU A 493 9.21 21.76 28.78
CA LEU A 493 10.16 22.86 28.91
C LEU A 493 9.98 23.87 27.78
N CYS A 494 9.98 25.16 28.13
CA CYS A 494 10.14 26.25 27.18
C CYS A 494 11.52 26.88 27.39
N LEU A 495 12.42 26.69 26.44
CA LEU A 495 13.74 27.29 26.40
C LEU A 495 13.66 28.58 25.58
N TYR A 496 13.94 29.73 26.19
CA TYR A 496 13.84 31.02 25.51
C TYR A 496 15.09 31.87 25.72
N GLY A 497 15.42 32.71 24.74
CA GLY A 497 16.58 33.61 24.83
C GLY A 497 17.19 33.93 23.47
N PRO A 498 18.27 34.73 23.42
CA PRO A 498 18.91 35.12 22.17
C PRO A 498 19.33 33.92 21.29
N PRO A 499 19.46 34.10 19.96
CA PRO A 499 19.96 33.04 19.09
C PRO A 499 21.43 32.70 19.42
N GLY A 500 21.77 31.41 19.36
CA GLY A 500 23.13 30.94 19.60
C GLY A 500 23.48 30.63 21.07
N THR A 501 22.55 30.80 22.02
CA THR A 501 22.79 30.51 23.45
C THR A 501 22.80 29.02 23.83
N GLY A 502 22.51 28.11 22.88
CA GLY A 502 22.61 26.66 23.10
C GLY A 502 21.30 25.94 23.45
N LYS A 503 20.13 26.57 23.25
CA LYS A 503 18.80 25.98 23.49
C LYS A 503 18.61 24.61 22.83
N THR A 504 18.83 24.54 21.51
CA THR A 504 18.69 23.29 20.73
C THR A 504 19.73 22.23 21.14
N ALA A 505 20.93 22.67 21.53
CA ALA A 505 21.98 21.79 22.01
C ALA A 505 21.63 21.17 23.37
N TYR A 506 21.03 21.95 24.28
CA TYR A 506 20.56 21.43 25.57
C TYR A 506 19.51 20.33 25.41
N GLY A 507 18.53 20.49 24.52
CA GLY A 507 17.53 19.45 24.26
C GLY A 507 18.16 18.11 23.80
N ARG A 508 19.24 18.17 23.01
CA ARG A 508 19.99 16.97 22.61
C ARG A 508 20.75 16.34 23.76
N TRP A 509 21.43 17.15 24.55
CA TRP A 509 22.18 16.67 25.70
C TRP A 509 21.25 16.02 26.72
N LEU A 510 20.08 16.62 26.94
CA LEU A 510 19.02 16.07 27.77
C LEU A 510 18.57 14.67 27.29
N ALA A 511 18.36 14.48 25.98
CA ALA A 511 18.02 13.17 25.43
C ALA A 511 19.13 12.12 25.67
N GLN A 512 20.40 12.52 25.54
CA GLN A 512 21.54 11.65 25.89
C GLN A 512 21.54 11.26 27.37
N GLN A 513 21.27 12.22 28.29
CA GLN A 513 21.18 11.92 29.73
C GLN A 513 20.01 10.99 30.07
N LEU A 514 18.90 11.11 29.34
CA LEU A 514 17.73 10.23 29.48
C LEU A 514 17.96 8.82 28.89
N GLY A 515 18.97 8.66 28.04
CA GLY A 515 19.24 7.41 27.32
C GLY A 515 18.14 7.07 26.31
N VAL A 516 17.47 8.08 25.76
CA VAL A 516 16.36 7.92 24.80
C VAL A 516 16.65 8.66 23.49
N PRO A 517 15.97 8.32 22.38
CA PRO A 517 16.11 9.05 21.12
C PRO A 517 15.68 10.52 21.27
N LEU A 518 16.13 11.37 20.35
CA LEU A 518 15.68 12.75 20.22
C LEU A 518 14.95 12.91 18.88
N LEU A 519 13.72 13.40 18.94
CA LEU A 519 12.96 13.82 17.77
C LEU A 519 13.00 15.34 17.65
N VAL A 520 13.71 15.87 16.64
CA VAL A 520 13.80 17.31 16.39
C VAL A 520 12.89 17.70 15.23
N LYS A 521 11.93 18.58 15.45
CA LYS A 521 11.13 19.19 14.38
C LYS A 521 11.35 20.70 14.38
N ARG A 522 11.64 21.30 13.22
CA ARG A 522 11.58 22.75 13.10
C ARG A 522 10.15 23.16 12.86
N ALA A 523 9.79 24.36 13.30
CA ALA A 523 8.46 24.88 13.02
C ALA A 523 8.13 24.95 11.51
N SER A 524 9.13 25.17 10.65
CA SER A 524 8.98 25.09 9.19
C SER A 524 8.57 23.69 8.69
N ASP A 525 8.96 22.64 9.39
CA ASP A 525 8.69 21.25 9.01
C ASP A 525 7.24 20.87 9.34
N LEU A 526 6.64 21.57 10.31
CA LEU A 526 5.27 21.34 10.75
C LEU A 526 4.26 22.16 9.93
N LYS A 527 4.66 23.33 9.42
CA LYS A 527 3.79 24.22 8.63
C LYS A 527 3.54 23.69 7.22
N SER A 528 2.27 23.63 6.83
CA SER A 528 1.86 23.38 5.44
C SER A 528 1.09 24.57 4.87
N LYS A 529 1.10 24.72 3.53
CA LYS A 529 0.25 25.68 2.81
C LYS A 529 -1.19 25.18 2.66
N TRP A 530 -1.45 23.91 2.97
CA TRP A 530 -2.75 23.27 2.83
C TRP A 530 -3.47 23.22 4.18
N LEU A 531 -4.72 23.70 4.22
CA LEU A 531 -5.56 23.72 5.43
C LEU A 531 -5.70 22.31 6.03
N GLY A 532 -5.42 22.16 7.34
CA GLY A 532 -5.58 20.89 8.06
C GLY A 532 -4.35 19.97 8.03
N GLU A 533 -3.32 20.27 7.23
CA GLU A 533 -2.09 19.46 7.20
C GLU A 533 -1.13 19.81 8.33
N SER A 534 -1.04 21.09 8.72
CA SER A 534 -0.21 21.51 9.85
C SER A 534 -0.63 20.83 11.15
N GLU A 535 -1.92 20.74 11.43
CA GLU A 535 -2.47 20.06 12.62
C GLU A 535 -2.14 18.57 12.60
N LYS A 536 -2.25 17.92 11.43
CA LYS A 536 -1.87 16.51 11.28
C LYS A 536 -0.37 16.31 11.52
N ASN A 537 0.47 17.23 11.06
CA ASN A 537 1.92 17.17 11.27
C ASN A 537 2.28 17.35 12.75
N ILE A 538 1.65 18.29 13.45
CA ILE A 538 1.82 18.48 14.90
C ILE A 538 1.41 17.20 15.64
N ALA A 539 0.20 16.69 15.42
CA ALA A 539 -0.28 15.46 16.04
C ALA A 539 0.62 14.26 15.73
N LYS A 540 1.13 14.17 14.49
CA LYS A 540 2.08 13.12 14.08
C LYS A 540 3.39 13.23 14.86
N ALA A 541 3.97 14.42 15.02
CA ALA A 541 5.23 14.61 15.73
C ALA A 541 5.15 14.16 17.20
N PHE A 542 4.06 14.49 17.91
CA PHE A 542 3.83 14.04 19.28
C PHE A 542 3.61 12.53 19.39
N ARG A 543 2.81 11.95 18.48
CA ARG A 543 2.62 10.49 18.43
C ARG A 543 3.91 9.74 18.13
N GLU A 544 4.73 10.26 17.21
CA GLU A 544 6.03 9.70 16.87
C GLU A 544 6.96 9.70 18.08
N ALA A 545 7.10 10.84 18.78
CA ALA A 545 7.89 10.91 20.00
C ALA A 545 7.38 9.96 21.10
N GLN A 546 6.06 9.83 21.24
CA GLN A 546 5.45 8.93 22.22
C GLN A 546 5.75 7.46 21.90
N ASN A 547 5.66 7.06 20.63
CA ASN A 547 5.92 5.70 20.18
C ASN A 547 7.41 5.33 20.30
N ASP A 548 8.30 6.28 20.02
CA ASP A 548 9.75 6.09 20.09
C ASP A 548 10.29 6.20 21.52
N GLY A 549 9.45 6.64 22.48
CA GLY A 549 9.88 7.00 23.83
C GLY A 549 10.92 8.14 23.82
N ALA A 550 10.87 9.00 22.81
CA ALA A 550 11.86 10.01 22.51
C ALA A 550 11.58 11.34 23.22
N VAL A 551 12.62 12.14 23.44
CA VAL A 551 12.47 13.57 23.74
C VAL A 551 12.00 14.28 22.47
N LEU A 552 10.87 15.00 22.54
CA LEU A 552 10.41 15.85 21.44
C LEU A 552 10.97 17.25 21.60
N LEU A 553 11.80 17.70 20.65
CA LEU A 553 12.29 19.07 20.56
C LEU A 553 11.66 19.77 19.36
N ILE A 554 10.85 20.79 19.60
CA ILE A 554 10.36 21.68 18.54
C ILE A 554 11.12 22.99 18.60
N ASP A 555 11.87 23.29 17.54
CA ASP A 555 12.67 24.52 17.41
C ASP A 555 11.89 25.62 16.68
N GLU A 556 12.13 26.87 17.06
CA GLU A 556 11.51 28.07 16.50
C GLU A 556 9.96 28.06 16.58
N VAL A 557 9.43 27.64 17.75
CA VAL A 557 7.98 27.57 17.97
C VAL A 557 7.28 28.93 17.89
N ASP A 558 8.03 30.02 18.05
CA ASP A 558 7.55 31.41 17.89
C ASP A 558 7.00 31.71 16.50
N SER A 559 7.30 30.90 15.49
CA SER A 559 6.74 31.09 14.16
C SER A 559 5.27 30.66 14.05
N PHE A 560 4.74 29.74 14.88
CA PHE A 560 3.32 29.34 14.86
C PHE A 560 2.60 29.42 16.21
N LEU A 561 3.31 29.42 17.35
CA LEU A 561 2.74 29.64 18.68
C LEU A 561 2.57 31.13 19.02
N GLN A 562 2.14 31.94 18.04
CA GLN A 562 1.95 33.39 18.22
C GLN A 562 0.63 33.71 18.94
N ASP A 563 0.54 34.90 19.56
CA ASP A 563 -0.70 35.34 20.22
C ASP A 563 -1.88 35.35 19.23
N ARG A 564 -2.90 34.56 19.56
CA ARG A 564 -4.12 34.36 18.77
C ARG A 564 -4.90 35.65 18.54
N ARG A 565 -4.72 36.66 19.40
CA ARG A 565 -5.41 37.95 19.30
C ARG A 565 -5.01 38.77 18.08
N GLY A 566 -3.83 38.50 17.52
CA GLY A 566 -3.32 39.13 16.30
C GLY A 566 -3.47 38.28 15.04
N ALA A 567 -4.07 37.08 15.13
CA ALA A 567 -4.18 36.15 14.01
C ALA A 567 -5.05 36.72 12.89
N GLN A 568 -4.55 36.71 11.66
CA GLN A 568 -5.29 37.18 10.48
C GLN A 568 -6.13 36.07 9.84
N HIS A 569 -5.80 34.82 10.17
CA HIS A 569 -6.45 33.66 9.58
C HIS A 569 -6.86 32.63 10.63
N ASN A 570 -8.03 31.99 10.42
CA ASN A 570 -8.58 30.99 11.33
C ASN A 570 -7.68 29.74 11.49
N TRP A 571 -6.85 29.43 10.49
CA TRP A 571 -5.95 28.27 10.53
C TRP A 571 -4.82 28.47 11.55
N GLU A 572 -4.36 29.71 11.77
CA GLU A 572 -3.33 30.02 12.80
C GLU A 572 -3.85 29.67 14.20
N VAL A 573 -5.11 29.97 14.49
CA VAL A 573 -5.74 29.64 15.78
C VAL A 573 -5.91 28.12 15.94
N SER A 574 -6.20 27.41 14.85
CA SER A 574 -6.34 25.94 14.83
C SER A 574 -5.00 25.26 15.13
N GLU A 575 -3.90 25.71 14.52
CA GLU A 575 -2.55 25.20 14.77
C GLU A 575 -2.14 25.34 16.24
N VAL A 576 -2.38 26.51 16.85
CA VAL A 576 -2.10 26.72 18.28
C VAL A 576 -2.96 25.79 19.14
N ASN A 577 -4.25 25.63 18.84
CA ASN A 577 -5.14 24.74 19.59
C ASN A 577 -4.71 23.28 19.54
N GLU A 578 -4.33 22.79 18.36
CA GLU A 578 -3.81 21.44 18.20
C GLU A 578 -2.54 21.25 19.04
N MET A 579 -1.61 22.21 18.97
CA MET A 579 -0.39 22.18 19.77
C MET A 579 -0.67 22.11 21.27
N LEU A 580 -1.60 22.92 21.80
CA LEU A 580 -1.97 22.85 23.22
C LEU A 580 -2.57 21.49 23.61
N THR A 581 -3.39 20.92 22.74
CA THR A 581 -4.04 19.61 22.94
C THR A 581 -3.00 18.49 22.99
N GLN A 582 -2.04 18.52 22.07
CA GLN A 582 -0.94 17.55 22.03
C GLN A 582 -0.01 17.71 23.23
N MET A 583 0.33 18.95 23.62
CA MET A 583 1.11 19.20 24.83
C MET A 583 0.45 18.59 26.07
N GLU A 584 -0.87 18.77 26.27
CA GLU A 584 -1.60 18.24 27.43
C GLU A 584 -1.64 16.71 27.50
N SER A 585 -1.81 16.05 26.35
CA SER A 585 -1.92 14.59 26.25
C SER A 585 -0.58 13.86 26.22
N PHE A 586 0.52 14.57 25.92
CA PHE A 586 1.84 13.98 25.85
C PHE A 586 2.39 13.64 27.23
N SER A 587 2.83 12.39 27.39
CA SER A 587 3.34 11.83 28.66
C SER A 587 4.88 11.77 28.73
N GLY A 588 5.58 12.16 27.66
CA GLY A 588 7.04 12.17 27.59
C GLY A 588 7.67 13.53 27.95
N VAL A 589 8.93 13.70 27.53
CA VAL A 589 9.68 14.95 27.70
C VAL A 589 9.56 15.79 26.43
N PHE A 590 8.91 16.95 26.55
CA PHE A 590 8.73 17.92 25.47
C PHE A 590 9.57 19.17 25.74
N VAL A 591 10.32 19.61 24.74
CA VAL A 591 11.15 20.81 24.76
C VAL A 591 10.75 21.70 23.60
N ALA A 592 10.35 22.93 23.89
CA ALA A 592 10.15 23.98 22.89
C ALA A 592 11.29 24.99 22.99
N SER A 593 11.88 25.40 21.86
CA SER A 593 12.80 26.52 21.81
C SER A 593 12.23 27.71 21.04
N THR A 594 12.42 28.91 21.60
CA THR A 594 11.97 30.18 21.02
C THR A 594 13.04 31.25 21.16
N ASN A 595 13.12 32.17 20.20
CA ASN A 595 13.93 33.38 20.34
C ASN A 595 13.09 34.57 20.86
N LEU A 596 11.76 34.49 20.73
CA LEU A 596 10.81 35.55 21.05
C LEU A 596 9.81 35.09 22.11
N MET A 597 10.14 35.29 23.39
CA MET A 597 9.24 34.92 24.50
C MET A 597 7.99 35.79 24.58
N GLU A 598 8.12 37.08 24.25
CA GLU A 598 7.03 38.07 24.36
C GLU A 598 5.89 37.83 23.37
N GLY A 599 6.16 37.20 22.22
CA GLY A 599 5.19 36.92 21.17
C GLY A 599 4.40 35.62 21.35
N LEU A 600 4.71 34.81 22.37
CA LEU A 600 4.09 33.50 22.56
C LEU A 600 2.68 33.56 23.15
N ASP A 601 1.83 32.64 22.71
CA ASP A 601 0.47 32.47 23.21
C ASP A 601 0.43 32.21 24.73
N GLN A 602 -0.44 32.96 25.42
CA GLN A 602 -0.55 32.90 26.88
C GLN A 602 -1.07 31.54 27.39
N ALA A 603 -1.86 30.82 26.60
CA ALA A 603 -2.35 29.50 26.98
C ALA A 603 -1.25 28.43 26.81
N ALA A 604 -0.33 28.60 25.84
CA ALA A 604 0.89 27.79 25.76
C ALA A 604 1.80 28.00 26.98
N LEU A 605 2.03 29.25 27.38
CA LEU A 605 2.85 29.58 28.55
C LEU A 605 2.35 28.94 29.85
N ARG A 606 1.04 28.70 30.00
CA ARG A 606 0.48 28.05 31.19
C ARG A 606 0.68 26.53 31.23
N ARG A 607 1.00 25.90 30.09
CA ARG A 607 1.13 24.44 29.95
C ARG A 607 2.58 23.94 30.01
N PHE A 608 3.55 24.84 29.92
CA PHE A 608 4.93 24.52 30.21
C PHE A 608 5.15 24.43 31.72
N ASP A 609 5.73 23.32 32.16
CA ASP A 609 6.06 23.06 33.56
C ASP A 609 7.23 23.94 34.02
N LEU A 610 8.19 24.17 33.10
CA LEU A 610 9.36 25.02 33.34
C LEU A 610 9.63 25.94 32.15
N LYS A 611 9.93 27.20 32.44
CA LYS A 611 10.38 28.20 31.46
C LYS A 611 11.81 28.56 31.84
N VAL A 612 12.75 28.31 30.95
CA VAL A 612 14.18 28.49 31.18
C VAL A 612 14.70 29.60 30.28
N LYS A 613 15.19 30.68 30.88
CA LYS A 613 15.83 31.78 30.17
C LYS A 613 17.29 31.43 29.93
N PHE A 614 17.69 31.41 28.67
CA PHE A 614 19.08 31.37 28.23
C PHE A 614 19.55 32.79 27.95
N ASP A 615 20.71 33.17 28.47
CA ASP A 615 21.27 34.51 28.31
C ASP A 615 22.69 34.45 27.72
N PHE A 616 23.29 35.61 27.47
CA PHE A 616 24.68 35.72 27.02
C PHE A 616 25.66 35.18 28.08
N LEU A 617 26.80 34.67 27.65
CA LEU A 617 27.79 34.06 28.53
C LEU A 617 28.28 35.04 29.61
N ARG A 618 28.42 34.54 30.83
CA ARG A 618 29.14 35.27 31.89
C ARG A 618 30.65 35.21 31.64
N ALA A 619 31.40 36.13 32.25
CA ALA A 619 32.85 36.23 32.05
C ALA A 619 33.61 34.94 32.42
N ASP A 620 33.19 34.26 33.48
CA ASP A 620 33.72 32.95 33.91
C ASP A 620 33.47 31.86 32.85
N GLN A 621 32.25 31.80 32.31
CA GLN A 621 31.86 30.81 31.31
C GLN A 621 32.52 31.07 29.96
N ALA A 622 32.61 32.34 29.53
CA ALA A 622 33.30 32.75 28.32
C ALA A 622 34.79 32.38 28.36
N TRP A 623 35.44 32.63 29.50
CA TRP A 623 36.83 32.23 29.70
C TRP A 623 37.03 30.72 29.64
N GLY A 624 36.18 29.95 30.30
CA GLY A 624 36.26 28.49 30.27
C GLY A 624 36.02 27.89 28.88
N LEU A 625 35.08 28.44 28.10
CA LEU A 625 34.89 28.05 26.70
C LEU A 625 36.10 28.39 25.84
N LEU A 626 36.73 29.55 26.05
CA LEU A 626 37.94 29.93 25.32
C LEU A 626 39.08 28.93 25.57
N LEU A 627 39.30 28.53 26.82
CA LEU A 627 40.31 27.53 27.19
C LEU A 627 40.07 26.21 26.45
N ARG A 628 38.84 25.69 26.51
CA ARG A 628 38.46 24.43 25.85
C ARG A 628 38.59 24.48 24.33
N HIS A 629 38.21 25.60 23.70
CA HIS A 629 38.36 25.75 22.26
C HIS A 629 39.82 25.92 21.83
N CYS A 630 40.67 26.55 22.65
CA CYS A 630 42.11 26.61 22.40
C CYS A 630 42.74 25.22 22.47
N GLU A 631 42.38 24.42 23.48
CA GLU A 631 42.82 23.02 23.60
C GLU A 631 42.37 22.18 22.39
N GLY A 632 41.09 22.24 22.01
CA GLY A 632 40.55 21.49 20.88
C GLY A 632 41.12 21.90 19.51
N LEU A 633 41.64 23.12 19.38
CA LEU A 633 42.31 23.62 18.18
C LEU A 633 43.84 23.44 18.22
N GLY A 634 44.40 22.88 19.30
CA GLY A 634 45.85 22.73 19.48
C GLY A 634 46.60 24.06 19.63
N LEU A 635 45.93 25.11 20.10
CA LEU A 635 46.50 26.43 20.34
C LEU A 635 47.19 26.46 21.72
N GLN A 636 48.09 27.44 21.90
CA GLN A 636 48.67 27.75 23.21
C GLN A 636 47.58 28.15 24.22
N GLN A 637 47.85 28.03 25.52
CA GLN A 637 46.89 28.49 26.51
C GLN A 637 46.76 30.03 26.45
N PRO A 638 45.52 30.57 26.43
CA PRO A 638 45.28 32.01 26.50
C PRO A 638 45.83 32.59 27.81
N GLN A 639 46.29 33.84 27.79
CA GLN A 639 46.89 34.53 28.93
C GLN A 639 45.92 35.57 29.52
N SER A 640 46.38 36.30 30.53
CA SER A 640 45.58 37.32 31.23
C SER A 640 45.07 38.44 30.32
N GLU A 641 45.76 38.72 29.21
CA GLU A 641 45.33 39.72 28.22
C GLU A 641 44.08 39.24 27.46
N GLU A 642 44.07 38.00 26.97
CA GLU A 642 42.88 37.40 26.35
C GLU A 642 41.72 37.29 27.33
N GLN A 643 41.99 36.99 28.60
CA GLN A 643 40.97 36.93 29.64
C GLN A 643 40.29 38.29 29.85
N ALA A 644 41.08 39.37 29.93
CA ALA A 644 40.57 40.73 30.09
C ALA A 644 39.79 41.21 28.84
N ARG A 645 40.19 40.78 27.65
CA ARG A 645 39.49 41.09 26.39
C ARG A 645 38.15 40.37 26.30
N ILE A 646 38.14 39.05 26.48
CA ILE A 646 36.92 38.26 26.33
C ILE A 646 35.86 38.62 27.39
N SER A 647 36.28 38.99 28.61
CA SER A 647 35.35 39.42 29.66
C SER A 647 34.59 40.71 29.34
N ARG A 648 35.05 41.49 28.35
CA ARG A 648 34.40 42.75 27.92
C ARG A 648 33.37 42.52 26.80
N VAL A 649 33.27 41.31 26.26
CA VAL A 649 32.33 40.99 25.17
C VAL A 649 30.95 40.68 25.76
N ALA A 650 30.08 41.70 25.81
CA ALA A 650 28.81 41.64 26.55
C ALA A 650 27.72 40.73 25.94
N SER A 651 27.87 40.31 24.68
CA SER A 651 26.85 39.58 23.92
C SER A 651 27.35 38.23 23.37
N LEU A 652 28.36 37.66 24.03
CA LEU A 652 29.00 36.45 23.54
C LEU A 652 28.12 35.23 23.80
N THR A 653 27.97 34.37 22.81
CA THR A 653 27.21 33.11 22.91
C THR A 653 28.08 31.91 22.56
N PRO A 654 27.75 30.69 23.03
CA PRO A 654 28.41 29.46 22.55
C PRO A 654 28.34 29.31 21.02
N GLY A 655 27.27 29.81 20.40
CA GLY A 655 27.10 29.83 18.95
C GLY A 655 28.16 30.67 18.22
N ASP A 656 28.68 31.74 18.84
CA ASP A 656 29.77 32.55 18.29
C ASP A 656 31.07 31.74 18.20
N PHE A 657 31.40 31.00 19.27
CA PHE A 657 32.53 30.07 19.25
C PHE A 657 32.37 29.02 18.14
N ALA A 658 31.18 28.42 18.02
CA ALA A 658 30.92 27.45 16.96
C ALA A 658 31.01 28.08 15.55
N ALA A 659 30.62 29.34 15.36
CA ALA A 659 30.79 30.05 14.10
C ALA A 659 32.26 30.27 13.78
N VAL A 660 33.05 30.77 14.73
CA VAL A 660 34.48 31.04 14.57
C VAL A 660 35.29 29.75 14.35
N VAL A 661 34.97 28.67 15.05
CA VAL A 661 35.57 27.34 14.81
C VAL A 661 35.22 26.80 13.42
N ARG A 662 34.01 27.04 12.91
CA ARG A 662 33.69 26.69 11.51
C ARG A 662 34.49 27.51 10.51
N GLN A 663 34.72 28.80 10.79
CA GLN A 663 35.58 29.65 9.98
C GLN A 663 37.03 29.15 9.95
N HIS A 664 37.54 28.60 11.06
CA HIS A 664 38.89 28.01 11.14
C HIS A 664 39.18 27.01 10.01
N ARG A 665 38.16 26.27 9.52
CA ARG A 665 38.30 25.26 8.44
C ARG A 665 38.84 25.84 7.13
N PHE A 666 38.59 27.11 6.83
CA PHE A 666 39.02 27.78 5.60
C PHE A 666 39.75 29.11 5.86
N ARG A 667 39.77 29.58 7.10
CA ARG A 667 40.56 30.71 7.60
C ARG A 667 41.22 30.31 8.92
N PRO A 668 42.36 29.59 8.88
CA PRO A 668 42.98 29.04 10.07
C PRO A 668 43.31 30.10 11.12
N ILE A 669 42.96 29.80 12.37
CA ILE A 669 43.26 30.61 13.55
C ILE A 669 44.55 30.09 14.14
N ALA A 670 45.57 30.95 14.22
CA ALA A 670 46.93 30.55 14.60
C ALA A 670 47.29 30.86 16.07
N SER A 671 46.45 31.59 16.81
CA SER A 671 46.73 31.96 18.20
C SER A 671 45.46 32.24 19.01
N PRO A 672 45.52 32.18 20.36
CA PRO A 672 44.41 32.58 21.22
C PRO A 672 43.97 34.03 21.02
N ALA A 673 44.93 34.95 20.86
CA ALA A 673 44.63 36.35 20.54
C ALA A 673 43.83 36.50 19.24
N ALA A 674 44.14 35.70 18.21
CA ALA A 674 43.41 35.70 16.94
C ALA A 674 41.99 35.11 17.09
N LEU A 675 41.83 34.10 17.96
CA LEU A 675 40.51 33.55 18.30
C LEU A 675 39.63 34.60 18.99
N VAL A 676 40.17 35.31 19.99
CA VAL A 676 39.45 36.39 20.68
C VAL A 676 39.09 37.52 19.72
N SER A 677 40.02 37.94 18.85
CA SER A 677 39.72 38.96 17.82
C SER A 677 38.61 38.52 16.85
N ALA A 678 38.56 37.23 16.49
CA ALA A 678 37.49 36.71 15.64
C ALA A 678 36.13 36.68 16.36
N LEU A 679 36.10 36.36 17.66
CA LEU A 679 34.89 36.41 18.48
C LEU A 679 34.39 37.85 18.67
N GLU A 680 35.30 38.79 18.94
CA GLU A 680 34.98 40.23 19.02
C GLU A 680 34.35 40.72 17.70
N ALA A 681 34.92 40.33 16.55
CA ALA A 681 34.39 40.68 15.24
C ALA A 681 33.01 40.06 14.96
N GLU A 682 32.81 38.77 15.29
CA GLU A 682 31.53 38.08 15.12
C GLU A 682 30.43 38.75 15.97
N CYS A 683 30.72 39.08 17.24
CA CYS A 683 29.77 39.79 18.11
C CYS A 683 29.49 41.23 17.63
N ALA A 684 30.48 41.93 17.07
CA ALA A 684 30.28 43.28 16.54
C ALA A 684 29.32 43.30 15.34
N VAL A 685 29.37 42.30 14.46
CA VAL A 685 28.46 42.18 13.31
C VAL A 685 26.99 42.04 13.76
N LYS A 686 26.74 41.31 14.84
CA LYS A 686 25.38 41.15 15.41
C LYS A 686 24.75 42.46 15.89
N HIS A 687 25.56 43.49 16.20
CA HIS A 687 25.10 44.80 16.68
C HIS A 687 25.00 45.86 15.57
N GLY A 688 25.36 45.53 14.32
CA GLY A 688 25.55 46.46 13.21
C GLY A 688 24.30 46.94 12.45
N THR A 689 23.09 46.50 12.80
CA THR A 689 21.84 46.86 12.07
C THR A 689 20.74 47.44 12.97
N ASN A 690 21.11 48.23 13.99
CA ASN A 690 20.16 49.01 14.79
C ASN A 690 20.51 50.51 14.86
N ARG A 691 21.02 51.08 13.75
CA ARG A 691 20.96 52.54 13.56
C ARG A 691 19.62 52.89 12.94
N ALA A 692 18.76 53.50 13.75
CA ALA A 692 17.54 54.17 13.30
C ALA A 692 17.86 55.07 12.09
N ILE A 693 17.25 54.77 10.95
CA ILE A 693 17.17 55.69 9.81
C ILE A 693 16.19 56.78 10.23
N GLY A 694 16.69 57.81 10.90
CA GLY A 694 16.00 59.07 11.06
C GLY A 694 16.09 59.83 9.74
N PHE A 695 14.95 60.04 9.10
CA PHE A 695 14.80 60.95 7.97
C PHE A 695 15.22 62.38 8.39
N LEU A 696 15.98 63.05 7.52
CA LEU A 696 16.05 64.50 7.42
C LEU A 696 15.62 64.89 6.01
#